data_AF-A0A284RJX7-F1
#
_entry.id   AF-A0A284RJX7-F1
#
_cell.length_a   1.000
_cell.length_b   1.000
_cell.length_c   1.000
_cell.angle_alpha   90.00
_cell.angle_beta   90.00
_cell.angle_gamma   90.00
#
_symmetry.space_group_name_H-M   'P 1'
#
loop_
_entity.id
_entity.type
_entity.pdbx_description
1 polymer ?
#
loop_
_entity_poly.entity_id
_entity_poly.type
_entity_poly.pdbx_seq_one_letter_code
_entity_poly.pdbx_strand_id
1 'polypeptide(L)'
;MNYDLLHIKDTAYGGRGLFATTSVLKNALVHTCSSPYASVIYRVFRKEVCGHCFSYAFYSNRNSWTIRCDGAGVWFYSIGCRDAWQDGDGLLGEMNAAVDRLARSLKGEIKEPCSSKEITSKKDLDAAWETSTLDLEPLTELELDTVRFLASAVIERYTDGGGWADFLQLQDNELKYNLYAFLRKATQAVPIFHAYVTVDTVLAILACDQGNVLGFAMYIWGSYFNYDCSPNIYKQRVGRSMQFYATRDIEAGEELCISYIDVNDPSRSAVRNWLESGISLVSAPGLAYIVLGGFVVAFSVVSLLVKDKWFISEVVLGTAFGVLVGPYGWGIFDPHSWGSSHKVTLEVMRIVLAIGLFAIGVELPRNYMARHAKGLLVMVVPTMAFGWVTVAGVLRVLFKDLNFVSCLAIAACLTPTDPIICAAIVGGKFALKHVPVNLRHMLSAEAAANDGLAYPFLSISIYLTVESSKRVAVEKWLIIGWLCMFCTKWFWIPLTRSVGLTFSWLMKASLQKGYIDHESYIAQYLALTLFTVGIATTVGSDDLLAAFAAGTAVSWDGDFNVQTEGEAFASVMDLVLNCGCFVYIGAWLRFGAFDDPLLGVTPGRLVILLAVVLVLRRIPSLLVLYRWIPEIESWREALFVGHFGPVRFTILPS
;
A
#
# COMPACT_ATOMS: atom_id res chain seq x y z
N MET A 1 42.20 -3.25 31.60
CA MET A 1 42.57 -3.38 30.17
C MET A 1 43.49 -4.57 30.01
N ASN A 2 43.22 -5.50 29.07
CA ASN A 2 44.21 -6.49 28.64
C ASN A 2 45.06 -5.85 27.54
N TYR A 3 46.04 -5.03 27.93
CA TYR A 3 47.00 -4.43 26.98
C TYR A 3 47.95 -5.47 26.37
N ASP A 4 47.94 -6.71 26.87
CA ASP A 4 48.91 -7.74 26.48
C ASP A 4 48.56 -8.45 25.15
N LEU A 5 47.38 -8.21 24.57
CA LEU A 5 46.89 -8.94 23.39
C LEU A 5 46.91 -8.14 22.07
N LEU A 6 47.02 -6.81 22.13
CA LEU A 6 46.80 -5.93 20.97
C LEU A 6 47.82 -4.79 20.91
N HIS A 7 48.28 -4.47 19.71
CA HIS A 7 49.20 -3.36 19.48
C HIS A 7 48.77 -2.54 18.26
N ILE A 8 48.72 -1.21 18.38
CA ILE A 8 48.42 -0.30 17.26
C ILE A 8 49.69 -0.10 16.43
N LYS A 9 49.61 -0.27 15.11
CA LYS A 9 50.72 0.02 14.18
C LYS A 9 50.22 0.78 12.96
N ASP A 10 51.13 1.47 12.28
CA ASP A 10 50.83 2.06 10.97
C ASP A 10 50.65 0.94 9.94
N THR A 11 49.61 1.06 9.10
CA THR A 11 49.32 0.08 8.05
C THR A 11 50.09 0.40 6.77
N ALA A 12 50.35 -0.62 5.96
CA ALA A 12 51.10 -0.45 4.71
C ALA A 12 50.34 0.40 3.66
N TYR A 13 49.02 0.52 3.79
CA TYR A 13 48.14 1.24 2.87
C TYR A 13 47.69 2.62 3.40
N GLY A 14 48.24 3.07 4.52
CA GLY A 14 47.94 4.36 5.14
C GLY A 14 46.93 4.26 6.27
N GLY A 15 47.17 5.03 7.34
CA GLY A 15 46.41 4.99 8.59
C GLY A 15 47.04 4.05 9.63
N ARG A 16 46.25 3.70 10.64
CA ARG A 16 46.66 2.83 11.77
C ARG A 16 45.69 1.67 11.93
N GLY A 17 46.20 0.52 12.36
CA GLY A 17 45.44 -0.71 12.56
C GLY A 17 45.81 -1.39 13.86
N LEU A 18 44.92 -2.24 14.36
CA LEU A 18 45.19 -3.14 15.50
C LEU A 18 45.81 -4.44 15.01
N PHE A 19 46.87 -4.89 15.69
CA PHE A 19 47.55 -6.14 15.39
C PHE A 19 47.56 -7.05 16.62
N ALA A 20 47.40 -8.36 16.41
CA ALA A 20 47.50 -9.34 17.48
C ALA A 20 48.95 -9.46 17.97
N THR A 21 49.20 -9.41 19.28
CA THR A 21 50.55 -9.64 19.84
C THR A 21 50.84 -11.13 20.06
N THR A 22 49.80 -11.93 20.21
CA THR A 22 49.84 -13.39 20.42
C THR A 22 48.78 -14.07 19.55
N SER A 23 48.88 -15.39 19.39
CA SER A 23 47.88 -16.16 18.64
C SER A 23 46.52 -16.13 19.34
N VAL A 24 45.45 -15.79 18.62
CA VAL A 24 44.08 -15.77 19.15
C VAL A 24 43.28 -16.91 18.53
N LEU A 25 42.62 -17.71 19.37
CA LEU A 25 41.76 -18.80 18.92
C LEU A 25 40.42 -18.29 18.38
N LYS A 26 39.84 -19.04 17.43
CA LYS A 26 38.50 -18.82 16.92
C LYS A 26 37.48 -18.66 18.06
N ASN A 27 36.57 -17.69 17.92
CA ASN A 27 35.54 -17.28 18.87
C ASN A 27 36.05 -16.72 20.21
N ALA A 28 37.36 -16.50 20.39
CA ALA A 28 37.87 -15.85 21.59
C ALA A 28 37.49 -14.37 21.61
N LEU A 29 37.20 -13.84 22.80
CA LEU A 29 36.97 -12.41 23.02
C LEU A 29 38.30 -11.66 22.93
N VAL A 30 38.40 -10.76 21.96
CA VAL A 30 39.61 -10.00 21.64
C VAL A 30 39.63 -8.68 22.40
N HIS A 31 38.53 -7.93 22.36
CA HIS A 31 38.43 -6.64 23.04
C HIS A 31 36.98 -6.32 23.42
N THR A 32 36.80 -5.51 24.45
CA THR A 32 35.48 -4.98 24.83
C THR A 32 35.59 -3.48 25.05
N CYS A 33 34.87 -2.71 24.24
CA CYS A 33 34.59 -1.32 24.52
C CYS A 33 33.34 -1.26 25.41
N SER A 34 33.47 -0.84 26.67
CA SER A 34 32.39 -0.86 27.67
C SER A 34 31.21 0.05 27.32
N SER A 35 31.49 1.20 26.69
CA SER A 35 30.52 2.22 26.31
C SER A 35 31.02 3.01 25.11
N PRO A 36 30.12 3.64 24.32
CA PRO A 36 30.53 4.60 23.31
C PRO A 36 31.05 5.87 23.97
N TYR A 37 32.07 6.49 23.37
CA TYR A 37 32.59 7.80 23.76
C TYR A 37 31.61 8.93 23.42
N ALA A 38 30.88 8.78 22.32
CA ALA A 38 29.83 9.70 21.92
C ALA A 38 28.71 8.93 21.23
N SER A 39 27.45 9.34 21.45
CA SER A 39 26.32 8.73 20.75
C SER A 39 25.13 9.67 20.59
N VAL A 40 24.32 9.41 19.56
CA VAL A 40 23.02 10.04 19.36
C VAL A 40 22.05 9.03 18.76
N ILE A 41 20.80 9.06 19.19
CA ILE A 41 19.70 8.34 18.54
C ILE A 41 18.95 9.35 17.67
N TYR A 42 18.80 9.05 16.39
CA TYR A 42 18.08 9.95 15.49
C TYR A 42 16.66 10.18 15.99
N ARG A 43 16.18 11.41 15.83
CA ARG A 43 14.89 11.83 16.39
C ARG A 43 13.73 10.89 16.04
N VAL A 44 13.69 10.41 14.80
CA VAL A 44 12.64 9.52 14.28
C VAL A 44 12.55 8.22 15.09
N PHE A 45 13.69 7.70 15.58
CA PHE A 45 13.77 6.40 16.26
C PHE A 45 13.82 6.48 17.79
N ARG A 46 13.75 7.68 18.39
CA ARG A 46 13.88 7.83 19.86
C ARG A 46 12.81 7.12 20.66
N LYS A 47 11.62 6.92 20.08
CA LYS A 47 10.55 6.14 20.70
C LYS A 47 10.80 4.64 20.61
N GLU A 48 11.64 4.20 19.69
CA GLU A 48 11.83 2.79 19.36
C GLU A 48 13.15 2.24 19.91
N VAL A 49 14.14 3.09 20.15
CA VAL A 49 15.46 2.72 20.68
C VAL A 49 15.60 3.20 22.13
N CYS A 50 16.06 2.30 23.01
CA CYS A 50 16.34 2.65 24.40
C CYS A 50 17.54 3.61 24.49
N GLY A 51 17.37 4.74 25.18
CA GLY A 51 18.40 5.76 25.35
C GLY A 51 19.64 5.33 26.12
N HIS A 52 19.53 4.29 26.94
CA HIS A 52 20.67 3.75 27.68
C HIS A 52 21.28 2.56 26.96
N CYS A 53 20.57 1.43 26.88
CA CYS A 53 21.12 0.16 26.38
C CYS A 53 21.01 -0.04 24.87
N PHE A 54 20.45 0.92 24.13
CA PHE A 54 20.23 0.85 22.69
C PHE A 54 19.35 -0.33 22.20
N SER A 55 18.59 -0.98 23.10
CA SER A 55 17.64 -2.03 22.72
C SER A 55 16.52 -1.46 21.84
N TYR A 56 16.22 -2.16 20.75
CA TYR A 56 15.18 -1.78 19.80
C TYR A 56 13.84 -2.47 20.16
N ALA A 57 12.75 -1.70 20.17
CA ALA A 57 11.42 -2.14 20.58
C ALA A 57 10.92 -3.36 19.79
N PHE A 58 11.32 -3.45 18.51
CA PHE A 58 11.01 -4.59 17.64
C PHE A 58 11.48 -5.93 18.21
N TYR A 59 12.68 -6.00 18.83
CA TYR A 59 13.18 -7.25 19.43
C TYR A 59 12.34 -7.72 20.63
N SER A 60 11.51 -6.82 21.19
CA SER A 60 10.54 -7.14 22.24
C SER A 60 9.10 -7.21 21.72
N ASN A 61 8.90 -7.32 20.40
CA ASN A 61 7.59 -7.33 19.75
C ASN A 61 6.75 -6.07 20.08
N ARG A 62 7.40 -4.91 20.13
CA ARG A 62 6.77 -3.62 20.40
C ARG A 62 7.11 -2.62 19.31
N ASN A 63 6.17 -1.70 19.06
CA ASN A 63 6.40 -0.58 18.13
C ASN A 63 7.15 0.59 18.78
N SER A 64 7.10 0.72 20.11
CA SER A 64 7.78 1.80 20.85
C SER A 64 7.93 1.49 22.34
N TRP A 65 8.92 2.11 22.98
CA TRP A 65 9.10 2.19 24.42
C TRP A 65 8.17 3.22 25.05
N THR A 66 7.68 2.93 26.26
CA THR A 66 6.71 3.75 26.98
C THR A 66 7.32 4.55 28.14
N ILE A 67 8.45 4.08 28.68
CA ILE A 67 9.16 4.75 29.77
C ILE A 67 9.94 5.92 29.16
N ARG A 68 9.75 7.13 29.66
CA ARG A 68 10.45 8.33 29.18
C ARG A 68 11.06 9.10 30.34
N CYS A 69 12.12 9.85 30.06
CA CYS A 69 12.60 10.89 30.97
C CYS A 69 12.00 12.23 30.53
N ASP A 70 11.18 12.83 31.39
CA ASP A 70 10.55 14.12 31.09
C ASP A 70 11.63 15.20 30.87
N GLY A 71 11.41 16.07 29.88
CA GLY A 71 12.36 17.12 29.50
C GLY A 71 13.53 16.67 28.61
N ALA A 72 14.02 15.43 28.72
CA ALA A 72 15.18 14.94 27.99
C ALA A 72 14.88 14.43 26.56
N GLY A 73 13.63 14.06 26.28
CA GLY A 73 13.22 13.56 24.96
C GLY A 73 13.83 12.21 24.62
N VAL A 74 13.98 11.33 25.62
CA VAL A 74 14.59 9.99 25.52
C VAL A 74 13.66 8.94 26.14
N TRP A 75 13.58 7.76 25.53
CA TRP A 75 12.76 6.63 25.98
C TRP A 75 13.59 5.41 26.38
N PHE A 76 13.06 4.56 27.24
CA PHE A 76 13.81 3.47 27.89
C PHE A 76 13.06 2.14 27.85
N TYR A 77 13.84 1.07 27.72
CA TYR A 77 13.38 -0.31 27.81
C TYR A 77 12.82 -0.67 29.20
N SER A 78 13.48 -0.19 30.25
CA SER A 78 13.16 -0.47 31.65
C SER A 78 13.40 0.75 32.55
N ILE A 79 12.83 0.71 33.76
CA ILE A 79 13.06 1.75 34.78
C ILE A 79 14.54 1.78 35.18
N GLY A 80 15.18 0.62 35.33
CA GLY A 80 16.62 0.54 35.62
C GLY A 80 17.49 1.18 34.53
N CYS A 81 17.11 1.05 33.24
CA CYS A 81 17.80 1.76 32.15
C CYS A 81 17.61 3.28 32.21
N ARG A 82 16.45 3.77 32.66
CA ARG A 82 16.20 5.20 32.84
C ARG A 82 17.06 5.75 33.98
N ASP A 83 17.07 5.07 35.12
CA ASP A 83 17.76 5.54 36.32
C ASP A 83 19.28 5.52 36.10
N ALA A 84 19.82 4.43 35.55
CA ALA A 84 21.24 4.34 35.18
C ALA A 84 21.67 5.40 34.14
N TRP A 85 20.76 5.80 33.25
CA TRP A 85 21.01 6.90 32.31
C TRP A 85 20.92 8.26 32.97
N GLN A 86 20.02 8.47 33.93
CA GLN A 86 19.95 9.73 34.68
C GLN A 86 21.20 9.94 35.54
N ASP A 87 21.71 8.88 36.15
CA ASP A 87 22.90 8.94 37.01
C ASP A 87 24.19 9.21 36.22
N GLY A 88 24.30 8.71 34.98
CA GLY A 88 25.49 8.89 34.13
C GLY A 88 25.34 9.99 33.08
N ASP A 89 24.30 9.90 32.25
CA ASP A 89 24.06 10.75 31.06
C ASP A 89 23.01 11.85 31.32
N GLY A 90 22.57 12.09 32.57
CA GLY A 90 21.48 13.02 32.88
C GLY A 90 21.69 14.45 32.35
N LEU A 91 22.94 14.91 32.37
CA LEU A 91 23.36 16.22 31.82
C LEU A 91 23.14 16.31 30.30
N LEU A 92 23.25 15.20 29.57
CA LEU A 92 22.94 15.13 28.14
C LEU A 92 21.45 15.36 27.88
N GLY A 93 20.59 14.96 28.82
CA GLY A 93 19.15 15.24 28.79
C GLY A 93 18.83 16.73 28.86
N GLU A 94 19.50 17.46 29.76
CA GLU A 94 19.35 18.91 29.88
C GLU A 94 19.80 19.63 28.60
N MET A 95 20.91 19.16 28.02
CA MET A 95 21.45 19.70 26.77
C MET A 95 20.53 19.41 25.57
N ASN A 96 19.98 18.21 25.47
CA ASN A 96 18.96 17.87 24.45
C ASN A 96 17.73 18.78 24.56
N ALA A 97 17.28 19.05 25.80
CA ALA A 97 16.16 19.96 26.05
C ALA A 97 16.47 21.40 25.63
N ALA A 98 17.70 21.87 25.86
CA ALA A 98 18.18 23.19 25.45
C ALA A 98 18.24 23.33 23.92
N VAL A 99 18.77 22.31 23.23
CA VAL A 99 18.78 22.24 21.75
C VAL A 99 17.35 22.30 21.20
N ASP A 100 16.40 21.55 21.77
CA ASP A 100 15.01 21.55 21.32
C ASP A 100 14.29 22.89 21.57
N ARG A 101 14.59 23.57 22.68
CA ARG A 101 14.05 24.92 22.96
C ARG A 101 14.59 25.94 21.96
N LEU A 102 15.89 25.93 21.69
CA LEU A 102 16.52 26.85 20.73
C LEU A 102 16.05 26.61 19.30
N ALA A 103 15.93 25.34 18.88
CA ALA A 103 15.40 24.98 17.56
C ALA A 103 13.95 25.47 17.38
N ARG A 104 13.13 25.40 18.44
CA ARG A 104 11.75 25.92 18.41
C ARG A 104 11.67 27.44 18.35
N SER A 105 12.55 28.16 19.05
CA SER A 105 12.55 29.64 18.99
C SER A 105 12.95 30.17 17.62
N LEU A 106 13.76 29.44 16.86
CA LEU A 106 14.20 29.82 15.51
C LEU A 106 13.18 29.46 14.41
N LYS A 107 12.24 28.53 14.67
CA LYS A 107 11.16 28.19 13.72
C LYS A 107 10.12 29.30 13.51
N GLY A 108 10.15 30.36 14.33
CA GLY A 108 9.22 31.50 14.25
C GLY A 108 9.63 32.60 13.26
N GLU A 109 10.86 32.62 12.76
CA GLU A 109 11.35 33.65 11.84
C GLU A 109 11.94 33.00 10.58
N ILE A 110 11.11 32.75 9.56
CA ILE A 110 11.62 32.49 8.22
C ILE A 110 11.92 33.86 7.59
N LYS A 111 13.16 34.31 7.66
CA LYS A 111 13.70 35.30 6.71
C LYS A 111 14.36 34.56 5.56
N GLU A 112 14.27 35.14 4.36
CA GLU A 112 14.98 34.66 3.17
C GLU A 112 16.46 34.35 3.50
N PRO A 113 17.05 33.30 2.90
CA PRO A 113 18.43 32.95 3.18
C PRO A 113 19.33 34.13 2.78
N CYS A 114 19.91 34.78 3.78
CA CYS A 114 20.93 35.79 3.56
C CYS A 114 22.17 35.07 3.00
N SER A 115 22.80 35.62 1.97
CA SER A 115 23.96 34.99 1.33
C SER A 115 24.97 34.56 2.38
N SER A 116 25.23 33.25 2.47
CA SER A 116 26.21 32.66 3.38
C SER A 116 27.57 33.30 3.11
N LYS A 117 28.03 34.18 4.00
CA LYS A 117 29.47 34.46 4.08
C LYS A 117 30.10 33.19 4.63
N GLU A 118 30.76 32.43 3.75
CA GLU A 118 31.64 31.35 4.18
C GLU A 118 32.69 31.96 5.13
N ILE A 119 32.59 31.61 6.41
CA ILE A 119 33.66 31.85 7.37
C ILE A 119 34.76 30.85 7.02
N THR A 120 35.82 31.31 6.37
CA THR A 120 36.86 30.43 5.79
C THR A 120 38.12 30.29 6.66
N SER A 121 38.18 30.89 7.87
CA SER A 121 39.40 30.85 8.69
C SER A 121 39.15 30.73 10.21
N LYS A 122 40.05 30.03 10.91
CA LYS A 122 40.08 29.92 12.39
C LYS A 122 40.10 31.28 13.09
N LYS A 123 40.74 32.28 12.47
CA LYS A 123 40.88 33.64 13.01
C LYS A 123 39.57 34.42 13.05
N ASP A 124 38.69 34.20 12.06
CA ASP A 124 37.36 34.82 12.01
C ASP A 124 36.42 34.19 13.06
N LEU A 125 36.61 32.90 13.38
CA LEU A 125 35.92 32.21 14.47
C LEU A 125 36.35 32.67 15.85
N ASP A 126 37.66 32.85 16.08
CA ASP A 126 38.17 33.38 17.34
C ASP A 126 37.69 34.83 17.58
N ALA A 127 37.52 35.63 16.52
CA ALA A 127 36.95 36.98 16.60
C ALA A 127 35.42 36.98 16.86
N ALA A 128 34.68 36.07 16.21
CA ALA A 128 33.26 35.84 16.52
C ALA A 128 33.05 35.24 17.92
N TRP A 129 34.07 34.53 18.45
CA TRP A 129 34.06 33.91 19.76
C TRP A 129 34.02 34.94 20.89
N GLU A 130 34.82 36.00 20.78
CA GLU A 130 34.89 37.12 21.72
C GLU A 130 33.64 38.02 21.68
N THR A 131 32.98 38.12 20.53
CA THR A 131 31.87 39.07 20.31
C THR A 131 30.46 38.46 20.48
N SER A 132 30.33 37.13 20.53
CA SER A 132 29.05 36.41 20.69
C SER A 132 27.96 36.75 19.66
N THR A 133 28.34 37.34 18.52
CA THR A 133 27.44 37.76 17.43
C THR A 133 27.48 36.76 16.28
N LEU A 134 26.92 35.58 16.49
CA LEU A 134 26.65 34.63 15.39
C LEU A 134 25.15 34.61 15.14
N ASP A 135 24.73 35.14 13.99
CA ASP A 135 23.37 34.98 13.49
C ASP A 135 23.11 33.48 13.28
N LEU A 136 22.03 32.97 13.88
CA LEU A 136 21.68 31.56 13.81
C LEU A 136 20.61 31.32 12.77
N GLU A 137 20.90 30.41 11.85
CA GLU A 137 19.92 29.88 10.91
C GLU A 137 19.19 28.67 11.50
N PRO A 138 17.95 28.38 11.07
CA PRO A 138 17.26 27.16 11.41
C PRO A 138 18.03 25.93 10.87
N LEU A 139 18.37 24.98 11.75
CA LEU A 139 19.03 23.73 11.37
C LEU A 139 18.03 22.67 10.90
N THR A 140 18.47 21.82 9.97
CA THR A 140 17.78 20.58 9.58
C THR A 140 17.77 19.55 10.72
N GLU A 141 16.91 18.54 10.65
CA GLU A 141 16.85 17.50 11.70
C GLU A 141 18.17 16.71 11.82
N LEU A 142 18.87 16.46 10.71
CA LEU A 142 20.17 15.77 10.70
C LEU A 142 21.26 16.62 11.38
N GLU A 143 21.26 17.92 11.11
CA GLU A 143 22.18 18.87 11.75
C GLU A 143 21.90 18.99 13.25
N LEU A 144 20.63 19.00 13.67
CA LEU A 144 20.25 18.97 15.08
C LEU A 144 20.71 17.68 15.77
N ASP A 145 20.62 16.52 15.13
CA ASP A 145 21.15 15.27 15.67
C ASP A 145 22.69 15.28 15.72
N THR A 146 23.36 15.95 14.79
CA THR A 146 24.82 16.18 14.84
C THR A 146 25.20 17.06 16.04
N VAL A 147 24.46 18.13 16.31
CA VAL A 147 24.66 18.98 17.51
C VAL A 147 24.53 18.15 18.80
N ARG A 148 23.57 17.22 18.86
CA ARG A 148 23.38 16.35 20.05
C ARG A 148 24.49 15.32 20.20
N PHE A 149 25.02 14.79 19.09
CA PHE A 149 26.21 13.95 19.10
C PHE A 149 27.43 14.69 19.64
N LEU A 150 27.66 15.92 19.17
CA LEU A 150 28.73 16.78 19.68
C LEU A 150 28.56 17.05 21.18
N ALA A 151 27.33 17.32 21.63
CA ALA A 151 27.04 17.50 23.05
C ALA A 151 27.41 16.25 23.86
N SER A 152 27.07 15.05 23.39
CA SER A 152 27.46 13.80 24.05
C SER A 152 28.98 13.65 24.19
N ALA A 153 29.75 13.95 23.15
CA ALA A 153 31.21 13.85 23.17
C ALA A 153 31.87 14.85 24.12
N VAL A 154 31.38 16.10 24.16
CA VAL A 154 31.93 17.13 25.06
C VAL A 154 31.59 16.83 26.52
N ILE A 155 30.44 16.23 26.81
CA ILE A 155 30.09 15.79 28.17
C ILE A 155 31.07 14.70 28.62
N GLU A 156 31.38 13.73 27.77
CA GLU A 156 32.33 12.66 28.09
C GLU A 156 33.75 13.19 28.36
N ARG A 157 34.14 14.26 27.67
CA ARG A 157 35.37 15.00 27.96
C ARG A 157 35.32 15.71 29.33
N TYR A 158 34.17 16.29 29.69
CA TYR A 158 33.99 16.99 30.96
C TYR A 158 34.05 16.05 32.16
N THR A 159 33.43 14.87 32.05
CA THR A 159 33.31 13.89 33.15
C THR A 159 34.58 13.05 33.37
N ASP A 160 35.73 13.48 32.82
CA ASP A 160 37.07 12.89 32.97
C ASP A 160 37.17 11.41 32.56
N GLY A 161 36.50 11.03 31.46
CA GLY A 161 36.41 9.64 30.98
C GLY A 161 37.71 9.00 30.47
N GLY A 162 38.88 9.61 30.65
CA GLY A 162 40.19 8.99 30.35
C GLY A 162 40.51 8.71 28.88
N GLY A 163 39.65 9.08 27.92
CA GLY A 163 39.79 8.74 26.50
C GLY A 163 40.20 9.88 25.56
N TRP A 164 40.31 11.12 26.04
CA TRP A 164 40.52 12.28 25.16
C TRP A 164 41.85 12.26 24.40
N ALA A 165 42.93 11.82 25.07
CA ALA A 165 44.24 11.70 24.43
C ALA A 165 44.23 10.65 23.30
N ASP A 166 43.54 9.52 23.51
CA ASP A 166 43.38 8.47 22.50
C ASP A 166 42.42 8.90 21.39
N PHE A 167 41.41 9.70 21.73
CA PHE A 167 40.43 10.28 20.80
C PHE A 167 41.10 11.25 19.80
N LEU A 168 41.97 12.15 20.28
CA LEU A 168 42.69 13.10 19.43
C LEU A 168 43.57 12.43 18.37
N GLN A 169 43.97 11.18 18.59
CA GLN A 169 44.77 10.46 17.61
C GLN A 169 43.96 10.03 16.37
N LEU A 170 42.63 9.99 16.43
CA LEU A 170 41.77 9.49 15.33
C LEU A 170 41.56 10.48 14.16
N GLN A 171 42.25 11.63 14.12
CA GLN A 171 41.92 12.74 13.22
C GLN A 171 42.81 12.87 11.97
N ASP A 172 42.19 13.28 10.86
CA ASP A 172 42.77 14.09 9.75
C ASP A 172 41.67 15.04 9.20
N ASN A 173 41.98 16.31 8.95
CA ASN A 173 41.06 17.47 8.83
C ASN A 173 39.95 17.42 7.73
N GLU A 174 38.76 17.99 8.01
CA GLU A 174 38.18 19.28 7.53
C GLU A 174 36.64 19.38 7.79
N LEU A 175 36.06 20.61 7.75
CA LEU A 175 34.61 20.99 7.74
C LEU A 175 33.90 21.19 9.11
N LYS A 176 32.77 21.91 9.34
CA LYS A 176 31.88 22.89 8.64
C LYS A 176 31.26 23.77 9.76
N TYR A 177 31.16 25.09 9.58
CA TYR A 177 31.13 26.05 10.71
C TYR A 177 29.76 26.38 11.36
N ASN A 178 28.62 26.09 10.72
CA ASN A 178 27.31 26.54 11.21
C ASN A 178 26.80 25.75 12.45
N LEU A 179 27.22 24.50 12.61
CA LEU A 179 26.84 23.64 13.76
C LEU A 179 27.43 24.13 15.09
N TYR A 180 28.61 24.75 15.02
CA TYR A 180 29.36 25.26 16.16
C TYR A 180 28.62 26.40 16.88
N ALA A 181 28.14 27.37 16.11
CA ALA A 181 27.41 28.53 16.63
C ALA A 181 26.14 28.11 17.39
N PHE A 182 25.41 27.15 16.83
CA PHE A 182 24.17 26.64 17.40
C PHE A 182 24.41 25.92 18.73
N LEU A 183 25.40 25.01 18.77
CA LEU A 183 25.75 24.29 19.99
C LEU A 183 26.13 25.27 21.11
N ARG A 184 26.93 26.30 20.81
CA ARG A 184 27.32 27.31 21.80
C ARG A 184 26.12 28.06 22.36
N LYS A 185 25.20 28.55 21.53
CA LYS A 185 24.01 29.25 22.05
C LYS A 185 23.12 28.33 22.89
N ALA A 186 23.01 27.05 22.53
CA ALA A 186 22.31 26.07 23.35
C ALA A 186 22.95 25.89 24.73
N THR A 187 24.30 25.96 24.84
CA THR A 187 25.01 25.84 26.13
C THR A 187 24.76 26.98 27.11
N GLN A 188 24.27 28.15 26.66
CA GLN A 188 23.93 29.25 27.59
C GLN A 188 22.81 28.87 28.56
N ALA A 189 21.95 27.90 28.17
CA ALA A 189 20.92 27.35 29.04
C ALA A 189 21.44 26.27 30.00
N VAL A 190 22.71 25.85 29.87
CA VAL A 190 23.39 24.86 30.73
C VAL A 190 24.81 25.36 31.03
N PRO A 191 24.99 26.37 31.91
CA PRO A 191 26.26 27.13 32.04
C PRO A 191 27.48 26.29 32.42
N ILE A 192 27.28 25.18 33.15
CA ILE A 192 28.33 24.21 33.52
C ILE A 192 29.05 23.67 32.27
N PHE A 193 28.32 23.56 31.15
CA PHE A 193 28.81 22.99 29.91
C PHE A 193 29.53 24.01 29.01
N HIS A 194 29.24 25.30 29.18
CA HIS A 194 29.75 26.38 28.34
C HIS A 194 31.29 26.48 28.34
N ALA A 195 31.94 26.14 29.45
CA ALA A 195 33.41 26.18 29.56
C ALA A 195 34.13 25.10 28.72
N TYR A 196 33.44 24.03 28.33
CA TYR A 196 34.02 22.87 27.65
C TYR A 196 33.74 22.85 26.14
N VAL A 197 32.81 23.69 25.66
CA VAL A 197 32.52 23.85 24.22
C VAL A 197 33.44 24.92 23.64
N THR A 198 34.66 24.54 23.28
CA THR A 198 35.61 25.41 22.57
C THR A 198 35.69 25.06 21.08
N VAL A 199 36.22 25.99 20.27
CA VAL A 199 36.44 25.80 18.82
C VAL A 199 37.23 24.52 18.58
N ASP A 200 38.36 24.39 19.28
CA ASP A 200 39.25 23.23 19.16
C ASP A 200 38.55 21.91 19.57
N THR A 201 37.64 21.96 20.55
CA THR A 201 36.91 20.77 21.00
C THR A 201 35.90 20.29 19.97
N VAL A 202 35.12 21.20 19.39
CA VAL A 202 34.09 20.84 18.41
C VAL A 202 34.71 20.41 17.08
N LEU A 203 35.78 21.09 16.66
CA LEU A 203 36.56 20.67 15.49
C LEU A 203 37.17 19.28 15.69
N ALA A 204 37.64 18.96 16.90
CA ALA A 204 38.15 17.64 17.20
C ALA A 204 37.12 16.52 17.01
N ILE A 205 35.84 16.80 17.27
CA ILE A 205 34.77 15.79 17.21
C ILE A 205 34.16 15.63 15.80
N LEU A 206 34.08 16.72 15.02
CA LEU A 206 33.44 16.70 13.70
C LEU A 206 34.22 15.91 12.62
N ALA A 207 35.51 15.64 12.84
CA ALA A 207 36.38 14.98 11.88
C ALA A 207 36.22 13.43 11.78
N CYS A 208 35.23 12.83 12.46
CA CYS A 208 35.03 11.37 12.49
C CYS A 208 33.87 10.92 11.57
N ASP A 209 34.11 9.91 10.74
CA ASP A 209 33.18 9.36 9.74
C ASP A 209 31.83 8.86 10.34
N GLN A 210 30.76 9.00 9.56
CA GLN A 210 29.36 8.86 9.98
C GLN A 210 28.74 7.54 9.52
N GLY A 211 28.24 6.71 10.44
CA GLY A 211 27.38 5.59 10.03
C GLY A 211 26.75 4.72 11.12
N ASN A 212 25.43 4.82 11.27
CA ASN A 212 24.52 3.72 11.64
C ASN A 212 23.07 4.10 11.26
N VAL A 213 22.23 3.10 10.97
CA VAL A 213 20.89 3.28 10.35
C VAL A 213 19.87 3.95 11.30
N LEU A 214 20.11 3.91 12.62
CA LEU A 214 19.17 4.40 13.65
C LEU A 214 19.74 5.54 14.54
N GLY A 215 20.99 5.96 14.30
CA GLY A 215 21.73 6.94 15.10
C GLY A 215 23.25 6.80 14.94
N PHE A 216 24.05 7.60 15.64
CA PHE A 216 25.53 7.50 15.64
C PHE A 216 26.05 7.02 16.99
N ALA A 217 27.12 6.23 16.98
CA ALA A 217 27.86 5.88 18.17
C ALA A 217 29.33 5.65 17.82
N MET A 218 30.23 6.25 18.59
CA MET A 218 31.65 6.22 18.35
C MET A 218 32.37 5.50 19.49
N TYR A 219 33.21 4.53 19.15
CA TYR A 219 34.02 3.77 20.09
C TYR A 219 35.48 3.93 19.71
N ILE A 220 36.28 4.63 20.52
CA ILE A 220 37.66 5.01 20.19
C ILE A 220 38.50 3.80 19.73
N TRP A 221 38.53 2.74 20.55
CA TRP A 221 39.27 1.51 20.24
C TRP A 221 38.63 0.69 19.10
N GLY A 222 37.32 0.83 18.91
CA GLY A 222 36.61 0.21 17.79
C GLY A 222 37.01 0.79 16.44
N SER A 223 37.48 2.04 16.41
CA SER A 223 37.88 2.74 15.18
C SER A 223 39.22 2.28 14.60
N TYR A 224 40.05 1.58 15.38
CA TYR A 224 41.33 1.02 14.90
C TYR A 224 41.20 -0.36 14.25
N PHE A 225 40.01 -0.96 14.25
CA PHE A 225 39.74 -2.16 13.46
C PHE A 225 39.43 -1.75 12.03
N ASN A 226 40.37 -2.00 11.13
CA ASN A 226 40.24 -1.64 9.72
C ASN A 226 39.27 -2.56 8.97
N TYR A 227 38.83 -2.11 7.80
CA TYR A 227 37.95 -2.89 6.94
C TYR A 227 38.71 -3.89 6.08
N ASP A 228 38.22 -5.13 6.04
CA ASP A 228 38.64 -6.13 5.06
C ASP A 228 37.41 -6.91 4.56
N CYS A 229 37.42 -7.29 3.28
CA CYS A 229 36.41 -8.15 2.67
C CYS A 229 36.47 -9.60 3.19
N SER A 230 37.58 -9.99 3.83
CA SER A 230 37.80 -11.29 4.49
C SER A 230 38.16 -11.09 5.98
N PRO A 231 37.23 -10.57 6.81
CA PRO A 231 37.53 -10.14 8.17
C PRO A 231 37.87 -11.32 9.09
N ASN A 232 38.86 -11.12 9.96
CA ASN A 232 39.22 -12.07 11.03
C ASN A 232 38.57 -11.72 12.38
N ILE A 233 37.85 -10.59 12.47
CA ILE A 233 37.09 -10.15 13.64
C ILE A 233 35.62 -9.89 13.27
N TYR A 234 34.70 -10.33 14.13
CA TYR A 234 33.30 -9.89 14.12
C TYR A 234 32.99 -9.10 15.40
N LYS A 235 31.98 -8.23 15.34
CA LYS A 235 31.60 -7.37 16.48
C LYS A 235 30.18 -7.67 16.93
N GLN A 236 29.96 -7.68 18.23
CA GLN A 236 28.66 -7.93 18.84
C GLN A 236 28.36 -6.85 19.87
N ARG A 237 27.17 -6.25 19.78
CA ARG A 237 26.69 -5.32 20.80
C ARG A 237 26.05 -6.09 21.96
N VAL A 238 26.49 -5.80 23.17
CA VAL A 238 25.89 -6.30 24.42
C VAL A 238 25.56 -5.10 25.30
N GLY A 239 24.30 -4.66 25.26
CA GLY A 239 23.87 -3.41 25.89
C GLY A 239 24.60 -2.19 25.31
N ARG A 240 25.29 -1.43 26.16
CA ARG A 240 26.14 -0.29 25.76
C ARG A 240 27.53 -0.70 25.28
N SER A 241 27.92 -1.95 25.52
CA SER A 241 29.25 -2.43 25.16
C SER A 241 29.31 -2.96 23.74
N MET A 242 30.46 -2.77 23.10
CA MET A 242 30.82 -3.39 21.84
C MET A 242 31.93 -4.41 22.11
N GLN A 243 31.66 -5.68 21.82
CA GLN A 243 32.59 -6.79 22.02
C GLN A 243 33.10 -7.27 20.67
N PHE A 244 34.39 -7.58 20.59
CA PHE A 244 35.07 -8.02 19.37
C PHE A 244 35.58 -9.44 19.56
N TYR A 245 35.27 -10.31 18.61
CA TYR A 245 35.56 -11.74 18.68
C TYR A 245 36.25 -12.23 17.41
N ALA A 246 37.15 -13.20 17.54
CA ALA A 246 37.83 -13.80 16.39
C ALA A 246 36.90 -14.70 15.56
N THR A 247 36.84 -14.52 14.24
CA THR A 247 36.04 -15.37 13.32
C THR A 247 36.75 -16.68 12.97
N ARG A 248 38.09 -16.68 13.07
CA ARG A 248 39.00 -17.81 12.85
C ARG A 248 40.20 -17.70 13.79
N ASP A 249 41.08 -18.68 13.75
CA ASP A 249 42.38 -18.55 14.43
C ASP A 249 43.20 -17.44 13.76
N ILE A 250 43.82 -16.58 14.59
CA ILE A 250 44.59 -15.40 14.19
C ILE A 250 46.02 -15.59 14.68
N GLU A 251 46.99 -15.39 13.80
CA GLU A 251 48.41 -15.54 14.15
C GLU A 251 48.96 -14.28 14.84
N ALA A 252 50.03 -14.45 15.62
CA ALA A 252 50.73 -13.32 16.22
C ALA A 252 51.32 -12.42 15.12
N GLY A 253 51.06 -11.12 15.20
CA GLY A 253 51.50 -10.12 14.22
C GLY A 253 50.51 -9.88 13.08
N GLU A 254 49.39 -10.59 13.02
CA GLU A 254 48.34 -10.38 12.01
C GLU A 254 47.49 -9.14 12.33
N GLU A 255 47.07 -8.40 11.30
CA GLU A 255 46.16 -7.26 11.44
C GLU A 255 44.74 -7.72 11.75
N LEU A 256 44.05 -7.00 12.62
CA LEU A 256 42.70 -7.28 13.06
C LEU A 256 41.70 -6.45 12.28
N CYS A 257 41.00 -7.11 11.37
CA CYS A 257 40.08 -6.46 10.45
C CYS A 257 38.64 -6.91 10.70
N ILE A 258 37.73 -5.93 10.65
CA ILE A 258 36.29 -6.14 10.70
C ILE A 258 35.68 -5.96 9.31
N SER A 259 34.46 -6.47 9.12
CA SER A 259 33.61 -5.97 8.05
C SER A 259 32.71 -4.87 8.60
N TYR A 260 32.59 -3.75 7.88
CA TYR A 260 31.56 -2.74 8.16
C TYR A 260 30.14 -3.28 7.91
N ILE A 261 30.06 -4.36 7.14
CA ILE A 261 28.85 -5.15 6.86
C ILE A 261 28.98 -6.46 7.62
N ASP A 262 28.62 -6.45 8.91
CA ASP A 262 28.60 -7.69 9.70
C ASP A 262 27.39 -8.54 9.30
N VAL A 263 27.69 -9.67 8.63
CA VAL A 263 26.68 -10.59 8.12
C VAL A 263 26.09 -11.45 9.27
N ASN A 264 26.64 -11.40 10.47
CA ASN A 264 26.20 -12.23 11.59
C ASN A 264 25.55 -11.41 12.72
N ASP A 265 25.47 -10.08 12.59
CA ASP A 265 24.77 -9.23 13.55
C ASP A 265 23.26 -9.57 13.57
N PRO A 266 22.72 -10.08 14.70
CA PRO A 266 21.30 -10.41 14.83
C PRO A 266 20.41 -9.19 14.55
N SER A 267 20.88 -7.98 14.87
CA SER A 267 20.13 -6.76 14.64
C SER A 267 20.03 -6.40 13.16
N ARG A 268 21.05 -6.79 12.39
CA ARG A 268 21.05 -6.67 10.94
C ARG A 268 20.60 -7.95 10.24
N SER A 269 20.29 -9.04 10.92
CA SER A 269 19.56 -10.15 10.29
C SER A 269 18.11 -9.78 10.01
N ALA A 270 17.50 -8.92 10.86
CA ALA A 270 16.24 -8.25 10.56
C ALA A 270 16.37 -7.21 9.42
N VAL A 271 17.46 -6.42 9.41
CA VAL A 271 17.76 -5.47 8.32
C VAL A 271 18.23 -6.18 7.05
N ARG A 272 18.80 -7.39 7.12
CA ARG A 272 19.11 -8.25 5.99
C ARG A 272 17.85 -8.89 5.46
N ASN A 273 16.93 -9.36 6.30
CA ASN A 273 15.61 -9.75 5.83
C ASN A 273 14.92 -8.55 5.14
N TRP A 274 15.17 -7.32 5.60
CA TRP A 274 14.69 -6.08 4.97
C TRP A 274 15.48 -5.69 3.69
N LEU A 275 16.80 -5.89 3.62
CA LEU A 275 17.68 -5.55 2.48
C LEU A 275 17.73 -6.65 1.42
N GLU A 276 17.56 -7.92 1.77
CA GLU A 276 17.32 -9.04 0.86
C GLU A 276 15.92 -8.94 0.27
N SER A 277 14.92 -8.48 1.06
CA SER A 277 13.66 -8.00 0.46
C SER A 277 13.88 -6.77 -0.43
N GLY A 278 14.96 -6.01 -0.16
CA GLY A 278 15.45 -4.78 -0.79
C GLY A 278 16.11 -4.95 -2.17
N ILE A 279 16.91 -6.01 -2.35
CA ILE A 279 17.72 -6.26 -3.56
C ILE A 279 16.96 -7.13 -4.56
N SER A 280 15.83 -7.73 -4.15
CA SER A 280 14.81 -8.31 -5.03
C SER A 280 13.67 -7.35 -5.41
N LEU A 281 13.83 -6.02 -5.23
CA LEU A 281 12.74 -5.04 -5.42
C LEU A 281 12.36 -4.83 -6.90
N VAL A 282 11.51 -5.71 -7.40
CA VAL A 282 10.31 -5.17 -8.02
C VAL A 282 9.32 -5.01 -6.86
N SER A 283 8.92 -3.77 -6.55
CA SER A 283 7.90 -3.53 -5.52
C SER A 283 6.61 -4.28 -5.90
N ALA A 284 5.79 -4.71 -4.94
CA ALA A 284 4.52 -5.37 -5.27
C ALA A 284 3.64 -4.57 -6.27
N PRO A 285 3.56 -3.23 -6.18
CA PRO A 285 2.95 -2.40 -7.22
C PRO A 285 3.71 -2.47 -8.56
N GLY A 286 5.04 -2.46 -8.55
CA GLY A 286 5.86 -2.62 -9.75
C GLY A 286 5.60 -3.95 -10.47
N LEU A 287 5.48 -5.06 -9.72
CA LEU A 287 5.12 -6.37 -10.28
C LEU A 287 3.72 -6.33 -10.87
N ALA A 288 2.78 -5.69 -10.17
CA ALA A 288 1.42 -5.50 -10.69
C ALA A 288 1.44 -4.74 -12.04
N TYR A 289 2.21 -3.66 -12.16
CA TYR A 289 2.29 -2.89 -13.40
C TYR A 289 2.91 -3.70 -14.54
N ILE A 290 3.97 -4.46 -14.27
CA ILE A 290 4.62 -5.31 -15.26
C ILE A 290 3.68 -6.42 -15.72
N VAL A 291 3.01 -7.11 -14.80
CA VAL A 291 2.14 -8.26 -15.12
C VAL A 291 0.86 -7.81 -15.81
N LEU A 292 0.15 -6.83 -15.23
CA LEU A 292 -1.13 -6.35 -15.76
C LEU A 292 -0.91 -5.59 -17.08
N GLY A 293 0.04 -4.64 -17.11
CA GLY A 293 0.36 -3.88 -18.31
C GLY A 293 1.00 -4.74 -19.40
N GLY A 294 1.92 -5.63 -19.03
CA GLY A 294 2.58 -6.55 -19.95
C GLY A 294 1.60 -7.48 -20.66
N PHE A 295 0.60 -8.01 -19.93
CA PHE A 295 -0.46 -8.81 -20.54
C PHE A 295 -1.30 -7.99 -21.54
N VAL A 296 -1.71 -6.78 -21.18
CA VAL A 296 -2.49 -5.89 -22.07
C VAL A 296 -1.72 -5.60 -23.36
N VAL A 297 -0.42 -5.29 -23.25
CA VAL A 297 0.44 -5.04 -24.42
C VAL A 297 0.54 -6.29 -25.29
N ALA A 298 0.87 -7.44 -24.69
CA ALA A 298 1.01 -8.70 -25.43
C ALA A 298 -0.29 -9.13 -26.11
N PHE A 299 -1.42 -9.05 -25.40
CA PHE A 299 -2.75 -9.39 -25.94
C PHE A 299 -3.14 -8.44 -27.07
N SER A 300 -2.91 -7.14 -26.93
CA SER A 300 -3.31 -6.15 -27.95
C SER A 300 -2.65 -6.42 -29.30
N VAL A 301 -1.38 -6.87 -29.31
CA VAL A 301 -0.63 -7.24 -30.52
C VAL A 301 -1.25 -8.42 -31.27
N VAL A 302 -1.85 -9.39 -30.56
CA VAL A 302 -2.43 -10.62 -31.16
C VAL A 302 -3.96 -10.64 -31.15
N SER A 303 -4.59 -9.56 -30.71
CA SER A 303 -6.02 -9.50 -30.40
C SER A 303 -6.92 -9.92 -31.56
N LEU A 304 -6.62 -9.51 -32.80
CA LEU A 304 -7.40 -9.89 -33.99
C LEU A 304 -7.32 -11.39 -34.28
N LEU A 305 -6.16 -12.01 -34.12
CA LEU A 305 -6.00 -13.45 -34.31
C LEU A 305 -6.85 -14.21 -33.29
N VAL A 306 -6.76 -13.82 -32.02
CA VAL A 306 -7.46 -14.49 -30.93
C VAL A 306 -8.99 -14.30 -31.04
N LYS A 307 -9.45 -13.07 -31.28
CA LYS A 307 -10.89 -12.74 -31.32
C LYS A 307 -11.57 -13.22 -32.60
N ASP A 308 -10.98 -12.98 -33.78
CA ASP A 308 -11.66 -13.25 -35.06
C ASP A 308 -11.41 -14.69 -35.58
N LYS A 309 -10.30 -15.34 -35.22
CA LYS A 309 -10.01 -16.72 -35.67
C LYS A 309 -10.31 -17.77 -34.61
N TRP A 310 -9.92 -17.53 -33.37
CA TRP A 310 -10.10 -18.52 -32.29
C TRP A 310 -11.39 -18.31 -31.49
N PHE A 311 -12.06 -17.16 -31.65
CA PHE A 311 -13.28 -16.81 -30.92
C PHE A 311 -13.11 -16.86 -29.39
N ILE A 312 -11.91 -16.56 -28.90
CA ILE A 312 -11.58 -16.53 -27.47
C ILE A 312 -11.62 -15.08 -26.98
N SER A 313 -12.28 -14.85 -25.84
CA SER A 313 -12.33 -13.55 -25.17
C SER A 313 -11.04 -13.28 -24.40
N GLU A 314 -10.64 -12.01 -24.34
CA GLU A 314 -9.58 -11.48 -23.48
C GLU A 314 -9.75 -11.89 -22.02
N VAL A 315 -11.00 -12.04 -21.58
CA VAL A 315 -11.37 -12.46 -20.22
C VAL A 315 -10.81 -13.84 -19.90
N VAL A 316 -11.01 -14.80 -20.80
CA VAL A 316 -10.58 -16.20 -20.60
C VAL A 316 -9.06 -16.29 -20.56
N LEU A 317 -8.38 -15.62 -21.49
CA LEU A 317 -6.93 -15.59 -21.53
C LEU A 317 -6.32 -14.83 -20.35
N GLY A 318 -6.94 -13.71 -19.95
CA GLY A 318 -6.53 -12.93 -18.79
C GLY A 318 -6.62 -13.75 -17.52
N THR A 319 -7.74 -14.45 -17.29
CA THR A 319 -7.89 -15.36 -16.15
C THR A 319 -6.85 -16.48 -16.20
N ALA A 320 -6.67 -17.15 -17.33
CA ALA A 320 -5.67 -18.22 -17.46
C ALA A 320 -4.24 -17.71 -17.18
N PHE A 321 -3.88 -16.55 -17.73
CA PHE A 321 -2.59 -15.92 -17.46
C PHE A 321 -2.43 -15.53 -15.99
N GLY A 322 -3.47 -14.97 -15.38
CA GLY A 322 -3.49 -14.66 -13.94
C GLY A 322 -3.24 -15.89 -13.08
N VAL A 323 -3.85 -17.03 -13.41
CA VAL A 323 -3.61 -18.31 -12.72
C VAL A 323 -2.16 -18.78 -12.89
N LEU A 324 -1.60 -18.63 -14.09
CA LEU A 324 -0.21 -19.02 -14.40
C LEU A 324 0.83 -18.14 -13.70
N VAL A 325 0.61 -16.83 -13.61
CA VAL A 325 1.54 -15.91 -12.91
C VAL A 325 1.29 -15.90 -11.39
N GLY A 326 0.08 -16.29 -10.99
CA GLY A 326 -0.40 -16.35 -9.62
C GLY A 326 0.28 -17.41 -8.75
N PRO A 327 -0.13 -17.53 -7.47
CA PRO A 327 0.50 -18.40 -6.48
C PRO A 327 0.47 -19.89 -6.83
N TYR A 328 -0.46 -20.33 -7.67
CA TYR A 328 -0.57 -21.72 -8.11
C TYR A 328 0.28 -22.06 -9.36
N GLY A 329 0.78 -21.05 -10.07
CA GLY A 329 1.67 -21.20 -11.21
C GLY A 329 3.10 -20.81 -10.85
N TRP A 330 3.56 -19.67 -11.36
CA TRP A 330 4.91 -19.15 -11.16
C TRP A 330 5.10 -18.41 -9.82
N GLY A 331 4.02 -18.03 -9.12
CA GLY A 331 4.10 -17.35 -7.83
C GLY A 331 4.70 -15.94 -7.90
N ILE A 332 4.70 -15.30 -9.07
CA ILE A 332 5.28 -13.97 -9.29
C ILE A 332 4.32 -12.87 -8.83
N PHE A 333 3.01 -13.08 -9.01
CA PHE A 333 1.99 -12.10 -8.68
C PHE A 333 0.98 -12.69 -7.69
N ASP A 334 1.17 -12.41 -6.40
CA ASP A 334 0.25 -12.84 -5.34
C ASP A 334 -0.47 -11.65 -4.69
N PRO A 335 -1.71 -11.34 -5.11
CA PRO A 335 -2.52 -10.31 -4.46
C PRO A 335 -2.83 -10.57 -2.98
N HIS A 336 -2.77 -11.82 -2.50
CA HIS A 336 -3.08 -12.14 -1.10
C HIS A 336 -1.96 -11.73 -0.15
N SER A 337 -0.72 -11.67 -0.63
CA SER A 337 0.43 -11.18 0.14
C SER A 337 0.38 -9.68 0.46
N TRP A 338 -0.55 -8.94 -0.17
CA TRP A 338 -0.71 -7.51 0.06
C TRP A 338 -1.40 -7.31 1.42
N GLY A 339 -0.80 -6.52 2.32
CA GLY A 339 -1.28 -6.37 3.70
C GLY A 339 -2.76 -5.94 3.86
N SER A 340 -3.33 -5.29 2.84
CA SER A 340 -4.75 -4.91 2.75
C SER A 340 -5.50 -5.54 1.57
N SER A 341 -5.11 -6.76 1.17
CA SER A 341 -5.59 -7.47 -0.04
C SER A 341 -7.09 -7.39 -0.29
N HIS A 342 -7.94 -7.64 0.72
CA HIS A 342 -9.40 -7.54 0.59
C HIS A 342 -9.90 -6.13 0.27
N LYS A 343 -9.35 -5.10 0.91
CA LYS A 343 -9.72 -3.69 0.63
C LYS A 343 -9.27 -3.30 -0.78
N VAL A 344 -8.06 -3.69 -1.17
CA VAL A 344 -7.55 -3.41 -2.51
C VAL A 344 -8.39 -4.13 -3.56
N THR A 345 -8.73 -5.40 -3.34
CA THR A 345 -9.62 -6.16 -4.25
C THR A 345 -10.95 -5.45 -4.41
N LEU A 346 -11.56 -5.00 -3.31
CA LEU A 346 -12.84 -4.30 -3.32
C LEU A 346 -12.76 -3.01 -4.16
N GLU A 347 -11.77 -2.15 -3.92
CA GLU A 347 -11.65 -0.89 -4.65
C GLU A 347 -11.28 -1.09 -6.14
N VAL A 348 -10.41 -2.05 -6.45
CA VAL A 348 -10.04 -2.38 -7.84
C VAL A 348 -11.25 -2.85 -8.61
N MET A 349 -11.97 -3.83 -8.05
CA MET A 349 -13.17 -4.37 -8.67
C MET A 349 -14.22 -3.26 -8.80
N ARG A 350 -14.40 -2.39 -7.79
CA ARG A 350 -15.40 -1.31 -7.78
C ARG A 350 -15.21 -0.37 -8.96
N ILE A 351 -13.99 0.08 -9.18
CA ILE A 351 -13.66 1.00 -10.27
C ILE A 351 -13.92 0.33 -11.63
N VAL A 352 -13.48 -0.91 -11.82
CA VAL A 352 -13.68 -1.65 -13.07
C VAL A 352 -15.17 -1.83 -13.38
N LEU A 353 -15.95 -2.28 -12.39
CA LEU A 353 -17.39 -2.48 -12.54
C LEU A 353 -18.11 -1.16 -12.82
N ALA A 354 -17.80 -0.09 -12.08
CA ALA A 354 -18.46 1.19 -12.23
C ALA A 354 -18.21 1.83 -13.60
N ILE A 355 -16.97 1.78 -14.10
CA ILE A 355 -16.62 2.30 -15.43
C ILE A 355 -17.38 1.55 -16.52
N GLY A 356 -17.40 0.22 -16.47
CA GLY A 356 -18.13 -0.58 -17.44
C GLY A 356 -19.65 -0.35 -17.40
N LEU A 357 -20.23 -0.22 -16.20
CA LEU A 357 -21.66 0.08 -16.04
C LEU A 357 -22.01 1.48 -16.53
N PHE A 358 -21.18 2.48 -16.23
CA PHE A 358 -21.37 3.84 -16.74
C PHE A 358 -21.29 3.86 -18.27
N ALA A 359 -20.29 3.19 -18.86
CA ALA A 359 -20.13 3.10 -20.32
C ALA A 359 -21.37 2.51 -20.98
N ILE A 360 -21.91 1.40 -20.47
CA ILE A 360 -23.17 0.82 -20.96
C ILE A 360 -24.32 1.82 -20.84
N GLY A 361 -24.42 2.54 -19.72
CA GLY A 361 -25.44 3.56 -19.52
C GLY A 361 -25.40 4.66 -20.59
N VAL A 362 -24.20 5.09 -20.99
CA VAL A 362 -24.01 6.10 -22.03
C VAL A 362 -24.29 5.53 -23.42
N GLU A 363 -23.83 4.32 -23.73
CA GLU A 363 -24.00 3.69 -25.06
C GLU A 363 -25.46 3.32 -25.39
N LEU A 364 -26.32 3.22 -24.37
CA LEU A 364 -27.74 2.93 -24.58
C LEU A 364 -28.43 4.03 -25.41
N PRO A 365 -29.40 3.67 -26.27
CA PRO A 365 -30.13 4.64 -27.07
C PRO A 365 -30.88 5.67 -26.22
N ARG A 366 -31.22 6.81 -26.85
CA ARG A 366 -31.96 7.91 -26.22
C ARG A 366 -33.22 7.41 -25.49
N ASN A 367 -33.30 7.70 -24.19
CA ASN A 367 -34.43 7.35 -23.32
C ASN A 367 -34.77 5.85 -23.26
N TYR A 368 -33.79 4.97 -23.53
CA TYR A 368 -34.02 3.53 -23.61
C TYR A 368 -34.66 2.95 -22.34
N MET A 369 -34.09 3.25 -21.17
CA MET A 369 -34.56 2.72 -19.87
C MET A 369 -36.03 3.06 -19.59
N ALA A 370 -36.50 4.24 -19.99
CA ALA A 370 -37.89 4.64 -19.78
C ALA A 370 -38.85 4.01 -20.78
N ARG A 371 -38.44 3.88 -22.05
CA ARG A 371 -39.25 3.26 -23.10
C ARG A 371 -39.46 1.77 -22.89
N HIS A 372 -38.42 1.08 -22.40
CA HIS A 372 -38.39 -0.37 -22.22
C HIS A 372 -38.54 -0.81 -20.76
N ALA A 373 -38.98 0.08 -19.86
CA ALA A 373 -39.07 -0.18 -18.43
C ALA A 373 -39.90 -1.43 -18.08
N LYS A 374 -40.99 -1.68 -18.82
CA LYS A 374 -41.86 -2.85 -18.59
C LYS A 374 -41.13 -4.16 -18.89
N GLY A 375 -40.49 -4.25 -20.05
CA GLY A 375 -39.71 -5.43 -20.45
C GLY A 375 -38.56 -5.68 -19.49
N LEU A 376 -37.78 -4.63 -19.19
CA LEU A 376 -36.66 -4.69 -18.25
C LEU A 376 -37.10 -5.09 -16.84
N LEU A 377 -38.21 -4.56 -16.30
CA LEU A 377 -38.66 -4.91 -14.95
C LEU A 377 -39.08 -6.38 -14.84
N VAL A 378 -39.79 -6.89 -15.85
CA VAL A 378 -40.19 -8.32 -15.92
C VAL A 378 -38.98 -9.22 -16.11
N MET A 379 -37.98 -8.75 -16.85
CA MET A 379 -36.77 -9.49 -17.11
C MET A 379 -35.84 -9.49 -15.90
N VAL A 380 -35.69 -8.38 -15.17
CA VAL A 380 -34.78 -8.29 -14.03
C VAL A 380 -35.39 -8.95 -12.79
N VAL A 381 -36.55 -8.48 -12.31
CA VAL A 381 -37.01 -8.83 -10.96
C VAL A 381 -37.50 -10.29 -10.86
N PRO A 382 -38.49 -10.75 -11.66
CA PRO A 382 -38.92 -12.14 -11.66
C PRO A 382 -37.81 -13.14 -12.02
N THR A 383 -37.02 -12.89 -13.07
CA THR A 383 -36.04 -13.90 -13.52
C THR A 383 -34.93 -14.07 -12.48
N MET A 384 -34.45 -12.99 -11.85
CA MET A 384 -33.48 -13.05 -10.75
C MET A 384 -34.06 -13.82 -9.56
N ALA A 385 -35.32 -13.57 -9.18
CA ALA A 385 -35.96 -14.27 -8.07
C ALA A 385 -36.09 -15.78 -8.32
N PHE A 386 -36.54 -16.18 -9.52
CA PHE A 386 -36.63 -17.59 -9.90
C PHE A 386 -35.25 -18.24 -9.94
N GLY A 387 -34.26 -17.59 -10.56
CA GLY A 387 -32.88 -18.07 -10.64
C GLY A 387 -32.27 -18.25 -9.25
N TRP A 388 -32.44 -17.26 -8.38
CA TRP A 388 -31.95 -17.29 -7.00
C TRP A 388 -32.47 -18.48 -6.20
N VAL A 389 -33.79 -18.70 -6.18
CA VAL A 389 -34.38 -19.83 -5.43
C VAL A 389 -34.01 -21.16 -6.07
N THR A 390 -33.97 -21.24 -7.41
CA THR A 390 -33.61 -22.47 -8.13
C THR A 390 -32.16 -22.87 -7.84
N VAL A 391 -31.22 -21.93 -7.92
CA VAL A 391 -29.80 -22.18 -7.62
C VAL A 391 -29.61 -22.53 -6.15
N ALA A 392 -30.30 -21.86 -5.23
CA ALA A 392 -30.26 -22.21 -3.80
C ALA A 392 -30.78 -23.64 -3.53
N GLY A 393 -31.84 -24.06 -4.23
CA GLY A 393 -32.36 -25.43 -4.17
C GLY A 393 -31.34 -26.46 -4.69
N VAL A 394 -30.70 -26.18 -5.82
CA VAL A 394 -29.64 -27.05 -6.39
C VAL A 394 -28.45 -27.15 -5.44
N LEU A 395 -27.99 -26.03 -4.88
CA LEU A 395 -26.91 -26.01 -3.90
C LEU A 395 -27.26 -26.87 -2.67
N ARG A 396 -28.49 -26.76 -2.15
CA ARG A 396 -28.96 -27.56 -1.01
C ARG A 396 -28.94 -29.07 -1.30
N VAL A 397 -29.23 -29.47 -2.53
CA VAL A 397 -29.21 -30.89 -2.95
C VAL A 397 -27.78 -31.40 -3.13
N LEU A 398 -26.89 -30.60 -3.71
CA LEU A 398 -25.49 -30.98 -3.97
C LEU A 398 -24.63 -30.94 -2.70
N PHE A 399 -24.83 -29.96 -1.83
CA PHE A 399 -24.05 -29.71 -0.63
C PHE A 399 -24.92 -29.89 0.62
N LYS A 400 -25.02 -31.15 1.09
CA LYS A 400 -25.93 -31.53 2.18
C LYS A 400 -25.58 -30.89 3.52
N ASP A 401 -24.33 -30.49 3.71
CA ASP A 401 -23.83 -29.89 4.94
C ASP A 401 -24.13 -28.39 5.01
N LEU A 402 -24.50 -27.77 3.87
CA LEU A 402 -24.96 -26.38 3.83
C LEU A 402 -26.44 -26.27 4.18
N ASN A 403 -26.76 -25.32 5.05
CA ASN A 403 -28.14 -24.96 5.32
C ASN A 403 -28.75 -24.18 4.14
N PHE A 404 -30.08 -24.15 4.04
CA PHE A 404 -30.75 -23.50 2.91
C PHE A 404 -30.51 -21.97 2.87
N VAL A 405 -30.29 -21.33 4.02
CA VAL A 405 -30.04 -19.88 4.10
C VAL A 405 -28.67 -19.51 3.55
N SER A 406 -27.63 -20.29 3.87
CA SER A 406 -26.30 -20.18 3.28
C SER A 406 -26.34 -20.44 1.76
N CYS A 407 -27.18 -21.38 1.31
CA CYS A 407 -27.40 -21.60 -0.11
C CYS A 407 -28.05 -20.38 -0.80
N LEU A 408 -28.98 -19.69 -0.12
CA LEU A 408 -29.56 -18.43 -0.62
C LEU A 408 -28.51 -17.32 -0.70
N ALA A 409 -27.60 -17.22 0.28
CA ALA A 409 -26.51 -16.24 0.24
C ALA A 409 -25.55 -16.50 -0.94
N ILE A 410 -25.14 -17.76 -1.13
CA ILE A 410 -24.27 -18.14 -2.27
C ILE A 410 -25.01 -17.91 -3.59
N ALA A 411 -26.29 -18.30 -3.68
CA ALA A 411 -27.08 -18.09 -4.89
C ALA A 411 -27.23 -16.61 -5.23
N ALA A 412 -27.35 -15.71 -4.24
CA ALA A 412 -27.45 -14.27 -4.47
C ALA A 412 -26.21 -13.71 -5.18
N CYS A 413 -25.02 -14.29 -4.96
CA CYS A 413 -23.79 -13.92 -5.66
C CYS A 413 -23.71 -14.50 -7.09
N LEU A 414 -24.50 -15.53 -7.41
CA LEU A 414 -24.52 -16.21 -8.73
C LEU A 414 -25.67 -15.72 -9.64
N THR A 415 -26.63 -15.00 -9.07
CA THR A 415 -27.81 -14.49 -9.78
C THR A 415 -27.47 -13.37 -10.78
N PRO A 416 -26.61 -12.39 -10.46
CA PRO A 416 -26.32 -11.29 -11.39
C PRO A 416 -25.60 -11.76 -12.65
N THR A 417 -25.84 -11.04 -13.75
CA THR A 417 -25.35 -11.37 -15.08
C THR A 417 -24.42 -10.27 -15.59
N ASP A 418 -23.29 -10.63 -16.21
CA ASP A 418 -22.35 -9.64 -16.75
C ASP A 418 -22.60 -9.35 -18.24
N PRO A 419 -22.85 -8.08 -18.64
CA PRO A 419 -22.82 -7.72 -20.06
C PRO A 419 -21.39 -7.77 -20.65
N ILE A 420 -20.37 -7.56 -19.83
CA ILE A 420 -18.98 -7.32 -20.23
C ILE A 420 -18.27 -8.64 -20.59
N ILE A 421 -18.43 -9.70 -19.80
CA ILE A 421 -17.85 -11.02 -20.10
C ILE A 421 -18.36 -11.58 -21.44
N CYS A 422 -19.54 -11.14 -21.89
CA CYS A 422 -20.14 -11.55 -23.15
C CYS A 422 -19.93 -10.56 -24.31
N ALA A 423 -18.91 -9.70 -24.26
CA ALA A 423 -18.58 -8.76 -25.35
C ALA A 423 -18.47 -9.44 -26.74
N ALA A 424 -18.04 -10.71 -26.81
CA ALA A 424 -18.01 -11.47 -28.06
C ALA A 424 -19.40 -11.67 -28.72
N ILE A 425 -20.47 -11.67 -27.92
CA ILE A 425 -21.86 -11.92 -28.35
C ILE A 425 -22.68 -10.62 -28.43
N VAL A 426 -22.21 -9.51 -27.84
CA VAL A 426 -22.92 -8.22 -27.86
C VAL A 426 -22.18 -7.12 -28.65
N GLY A 427 -20.85 -7.09 -28.61
CA GLY A 427 -20.03 -6.02 -29.22
C GLY A 427 -19.14 -6.45 -30.39
N GLY A 428 -18.89 -7.75 -30.59
CA GLY A 428 -18.00 -8.25 -31.66
C GLY A 428 -18.60 -8.21 -33.07
N LYS A 429 -17.74 -8.31 -34.11
CA LYS A 429 -18.18 -8.40 -35.53
C LYS A 429 -19.17 -9.55 -35.76
N PHE A 430 -18.99 -10.66 -35.05
CA PHE A 430 -19.90 -11.81 -35.11
C PHE A 430 -21.29 -11.46 -34.55
N ALA A 431 -21.33 -10.83 -33.37
CA ALA A 431 -22.54 -10.37 -32.70
C ALA A 431 -23.35 -9.39 -33.55
N LEU A 432 -22.66 -8.38 -34.11
CA LEU A 432 -23.25 -7.37 -34.97
C LEU A 432 -23.94 -7.97 -36.21
N LYS A 433 -23.48 -9.14 -36.67
CA LYS A 433 -24.00 -9.82 -37.85
C LYS A 433 -25.14 -10.82 -37.56
N HIS A 434 -25.16 -11.42 -36.37
CA HIS A 434 -26.07 -12.55 -36.07
C HIS A 434 -27.08 -12.28 -34.95
N VAL A 435 -26.90 -11.23 -34.15
CA VAL A 435 -27.79 -10.92 -33.02
C VAL A 435 -28.51 -9.59 -33.29
N PRO A 436 -29.86 -9.58 -33.30
CA PRO A 436 -30.66 -8.37 -33.46
C PRO A 436 -30.26 -7.25 -32.49
N VAL A 437 -30.23 -6.02 -32.99
CA VAL A 437 -29.86 -4.81 -32.22
C VAL A 437 -30.73 -4.66 -30.96
N ASN A 438 -32.04 -4.90 -31.06
CA ASN A 438 -32.97 -4.80 -29.94
C ASN A 438 -32.62 -5.77 -28.80
N LEU A 439 -32.28 -7.02 -29.13
CA LEU A 439 -31.87 -8.02 -28.14
C LEU A 439 -30.54 -7.63 -27.49
N ARG A 440 -29.60 -7.06 -28.25
CA ARG A 440 -28.30 -6.61 -27.71
C ARG A 440 -28.47 -5.48 -26.70
N HIS A 441 -29.24 -4.43 -27.03
CA HIS A 441 -29.49 -3.34 -26.10
C HIS A 441 -30.29 -3.79 -24.87
N MET A 442 -31.25 -4.70 -25.04
CA MET A 442 -32.01 -5.27 -23.93
C MET A 442 -31.09 -6.06 -22.99
N LEU A 443 -30.24 -6.93 -23.53
CA LEU A 443 -29.29 -7.72 -22.75
C LEU A 443 -28.28 -6.85 -22.00
N SER A 444 -27.73 -5.81 -22.65
CA SER A 444 -26.82 -4.88 -21.98
C SER A 444 -27.50 -4.10 -20.86
N ALA A 445 -28.71 -3.57 -21.12
CA ALA A 445 -29.47 -2.79 -20.13
C ALA A 445 -29.91 -3.65 -18.94
N GLU A 446 -30.35 -4.88 -19.17
CA GLU A 446 -30.73 -5.81 -18.12
C GLU A 446 -29.52 -6.20 -17.27
N ALA A 447 -28.42 -6.60 -17.89
CA ALA A 447 -27.25 -7.04 -17.17
C ALA A 447 -26.62 -5.89 -16.34
N ALA A 448 -26.64 -4.64 -16.85
CA ALA A 448 -26.23 -3.48 -16.07
C ALA A 448 -27.19 -3.13 -14.91
N ALA A 449 -28.50 -3.32 -15.09
CA ALA A 449 -29.49 -3.11 -14.03
C ALA A 449 -29.44 -4.21 -12.95
N ASN A 450 -29.11 -5.45 -13.33
CA ASN A 450 -29.06 -6.61 -12.44
C ASN A 450 -27.99 -6.48 -11.35
N ASP A 451 -26.86 -5.83 -11.63
CA ASP A 451 -25.76 -5.69 -10.67
C ASP A 451 -26.16 -4.86 -9.43
N GLY A 452 -26.87 -3.74 -9.62
CA GLY A 452 -27.39 -2.93 -8.51
C GLY A 452 -28.61 -3.54 -7.80
N LEU A 453 -29.30 -4.51 -8.43
CA LEU A 453 -30.49 -5.16 -7.89
C LEU A 453 -30.21 -6.50 -7.20
N ALA A 454 -28.94 -6.90 -7.10
CA ALA A 454 -28.49 -8.07 -6.37
C ALA A 454 -28.54 -7.89 -4.84
N TYR A 455 -28.32 -6.67 -4.37
CA TYR A 455 -28.21 -6.33 -2.94
C TYR A 455 -29.41 -6.77 -2.08
N PRO A 456 -30.68 -6.59 -2.50
CA PRO A 456 -31.85 -7.09 -1.76
C PRO A 456 -31.81 -8.60 -1.51
N PHE A 457 -31.34 -9.40 -2.46
CA PHE A 457 -31.27 -10.86 -2.36
C PHE A 457 -30.14 -11.32 -1.41
N LEU A 458 -28.99 -10.65 -1.45
CA LEU A 458 -27.92 -10.94 -0.50
C LEU A 458 -28.29 -10.50 0.91
N SER A 459 -28.78 -9.26 1.08
CA SER A 459 -29.11 -8.69 2.38
C SER A 459 -30.14 -9.51 3.14
N ILE A 460 -31.22 -10.00 2.49
CA ILE A 460 -32.17 -10.90 3.16
C ILE A 460 -31.49 -12.19 3.62
N SER A 461 -30.60 -12.75 2.79
CA SER A 461 -29.86 -13.97 3.12
C SER A 461 -28.92 -13.76 4.32
N ILE A 462 -28.27 -12.59 4.41
CA ILE A 462 -27.43 -12.21 5.54
C ILE A 462 -28.28 -11.99 6.80
N TYR A 463 -29.37 -11.22 6.73
CA TYR A 463 -30.25 -11.02 7.88
C TYR A 463 -30.82 -12.33 8.41
N LEU A 464 -31.21 -13.25 7.53
CA LEU A 464 -31.66 -14.59 7.90
C LEU A 464 -30.56 -15.44 8.55
N THR A 465 -29.28 -15.11 8.31
CA THR A 465 -28.12 -15.81 8.88
C THR A 465 -27.70 -15.22 10.23
N VAL A 466 -27.73 -13.89 10.37
CA VAL A 466 -27.19 -13.16 11.53
C VAL A 466 -28.22 -13.00 12.65
N GLU A 467 -29.49 -12.83 12.31
CA GLU A 467 -30.53 -12.57 13.31
C GLU A 467 -31.05 -13.85 13.97
N SER A 468 -31.30 -13.78 15.28
CA SER A 468 -31.72 -14.92 16.09
C SER A 468 -33.13 -15.43 15.77
N SER A 469 -33.97 -14.61 15.13
CA SER A 469 -35.34 -14.96 14.76
C SER A 469 -35.62 -14.59 13.30
N LYS A 470 -36.18 -15.55 12.55
CA LYS A 470 -36.61 -15.35 11.15
C LYS A 470 -37.58 -14.18 11.01
N ARG A 471 -38.45 -13.96 12.00
CA ARG A 471 -39.39 -12.83 12.00
C ARG A 471 -38.65 -11.50 12.07
N VAL A 472 -37.68 -11.39 12.97
CA VAL A 472 -36.86 -10.17 13.15
C VAL A 472 -35.99 -9.93 11.91
N ALA A 473 -35.45 -10.99 11.31
CA ALA A 473 -34.71 -10.89 10.05
C ALA A 473 -35.54 -10.28 8.92
N VAL A 474 -36.76 -10.82 8.69
CA VAL A 474 -37.66 -10.32 7.65
C VAL A 474 -38.16 -8.92 7.98
N GLU A 475 -38.46 -8.63 9.24
CA GLU A 475 -38.87 -7.29 9.68
C GLU A 475 -37.77 -6.26 9.45
N LYS A 476 -36.53 -6.54 9.88
CA LYS A 476 -35.37 -5.68 9.62
C LYS A 476 -35.11 -5.52 8.14
N TRP A 477 -35.14 -6.61 7.37
CA TRP A 477 -34.97 -6.54 5.92
C TRP A 477 -36.08 -5.74 5.24
N LEU A 478 -37.34 -5.86 5.68
CA LEU A 478 -38.43 -5.04 5.16
C LEU A 478 -38.29 -3.58 5.56
N ILE A 479 -37.97 -3.26 6.81
CA ILE A 479 -37.82 -1.87 7.26
C ILE A 479 -36.61 -1.21 6.61
N ILE A 480 -35.44 -1.85 6.69
CA ILE A 480 -34.19 -1.35 6.12
C ILE A 480 -34.26 -1.41 4.60
N GLY A 481 -34.79 -2.49 4.02
CA GLY A 481 -34.99 -2.61 2.58
C GLY A 481 -35.99 -1.59 2.05
N TRP A 482 -37.10 -1.31 2.75
CA TRP A 482 -38.05 -0.27 2.35
C TRP A 482 -37.47 1.13 2.55
N LEU A 483 -36.70 1.37 3.62
CA LEU A 483 -35.97 2.61 3.82
C LEU A 483 -34.91 2.83 2.73
N CYS A 484 -34.07 1.83 2.45
CA CYS A 484 -33.08 1.84 1.38
C CYS A 484 -33.75 2.01 0.02
N MET A 485 -34.81 1.27 -0.29
CA MET A 485 -35.51 1.36 -1.58
C MET A 485 -36.24 2.71 -1.72
N PHE A 486 -36.76 3.26 -0.62
CA PHE A 486 -37.33 4.61 -0.57
C PHE A 486 -36.24 5.67 -0.80
N CYS A 487 -35.13 5.61 -0.07
CA CYS A 487 -33.98 6.48 -0.27
C CYS A 487 -33.43 6.35 -1.71
N THR A 488 -33.28 5.13 -2.23
CA THR A 488 -32.82 4.88 -3.59
C THR A 488 -33.76 5.48 -4.62
N LYS A 489 -35.07 5.25 -4.49
CA LYS A 489 -36.05 5.72 -5.47
C LYS A 489 -36.31 7.23 -5.40
N TRP A 490 -36.40 7.79 -4.20
CA TRP A 490 -36.86 9.17 -3.98
C TRP A 490 -35.72 10.16 -3.73
N PHE A 491 -34.53 9.69 -3.37
CA PHE A 491 -33.37 10.54 -3.11
C PHE A 491 -32.22 10.22 -4.08
N TRP A 492 -31.74 8.96 -4.15
CA TRP A 492 -30.51 8.63 -4.90
C TRP A 492 -30.67 8.65 -6.42
N ILE A 493 -31.70 8.00 -6.97
CA ILE A 493 -31.96 8.01 -8.42
C ILE A 493 -32.20 9.45 -8.91
N PRO A 494 -33.03 10.28 -8.24
CA PRO A 494 -33.18 11.69 -8.62
C PRO A 494 -31.87 12.50 -8.50
N LEU A 495 -31.07 12.28 -7.46
CA LEU A 495 -29.79 12.98 -7.26
C LEU A 495 -28.76 12.60 -8.33
N THR A 496 -28.56 11.32 -8.59
CA THR A 496 -27.62 10.84 -9.62
C THR A 496 -28.07 11.24 -11.02
N ARG A 497 -29.39 11.18 -11.29
CA ARG A 497 -29.98 11.69 -12.52
C ARG A 497 -29.78 13.20 -12.65
N SER A 498 -29.95 13.98 -11.58
CA SER A 498 -29.74 15.43 -11.63
C SER A 498 -28.28 15.77 -11.86
N VAL A 499 -27.34 15.02 -11.26
CA VAL A 499 -25.90 15.15 -11.53
C VAL A 499 -25.61 14.87 -13.01
N GLY A 500 -26.07 13.74 -13.56
CA GLY A 500 -25.85 13.39 -14.97
C GLY A 500 -26.48 14.39 -15.95
N LEU A 501 -27.70 14.87 -15.69
CA LEU A 501 -28.37 15.87 -16.51
C LEU A 501 -27.71 17.25 -16.42
N THR A 502 -27.34 17.69 -15.22
CA THR A 502 -26.61 18.95 -15.00
C THR A 502 -25.28 18.91 -15.73
N PHE A 503 -24.61 17.76 -15.68
CA PHE A 503 -23.36 17.54 -16.39
C PHE A 503 -23.54 17.58 -17.90
N SER A 504 -24.51 16.84 -18.45
CA SER A 504 -24.83 16.87 -19.89
C SER A 504 -25.16 18.30 -20.37
N TRP A 505 -25.94 19.05 -19.59
CA TRP A 505 -26.21 20.46 -19.88
C TRP A 505 -24.94 21.33 -19.86
N LEU A 506 -24.10 21.20 -18.83
CA LEU A 506 -22.88 21.97 -18.67
C LEU A 506 -21.90 21.70 -19.83
N MET A 507 -21.74 20.43 -20.21
CA MET A 507 -20.91 20.00 -21.32
C MET A 507 -21.36 20.62 -22.64
N LYS A 508 -22.68 20.63 -22.91
CA LYS A 508 -23.24 21.27 -24.11
C LYS A 508 -23.03 22.77 -24.11
N ALA A 509 -23.30 23.43 -22.99
CA ALA A 509 -23.12 24.87 -22.86
C ALA A 509 -21.64 25.26 -23.04
N SER A 510 -20.71 24.44 -22.53
CA SER A 510 -19.27 24.61 -22.69
C SER A 510 -18.83 24.39 -24.14
N LEU A 511 -19.34 23.35 -24.81
CA LEU A 511 -19.05 23.04 -26.22
C LEU A 511 -19.57 24.13 -27.16
N GLN A 512 -20.80 24.61 -26.94
CA GLN A 512 -21.39 25.72 -27.71
C GLN A 512 -20.60 27.03 -27.58
N LYS A 513 -19.97 27.25 -26.42
CA LYS A 513 -19.10 28.41 -26.17
C LYS A 513 -17.66 28.21 -26.62
N GLY A 514 -17.31 27.01 -27.12
CA GLY A 514 -15.94 26.67 -27.52
C GLY A 514 -14.96 26.58 -26.35
N TYR A 515 -15.44 26.27 -25.14
CA TYR A 515 -14.60 26.17 -23.94
C TYR A 515 -14.00 24.77 -23.71
N ILE A 516 -14.59 23.74 -24.34
CA ILE A 516 -14.13 22.36 -24.21
C ILE A 516 -13.65 21.85 -25.56
N ASP A 517 -12.47 21.25 -25.56
CA ASP A 517 -11.92 20.51 -26.67
C ASP A 517 -12.49 19.09 -26.73
N HIS A 518 -12.29 18.42 -27.86
CA HIS A 518 -12.86 17.10 -28.12
C HIS A 518 -12.30 16.02 -27.17
N GLU A 519 -11.02 16.08 -26.83
CA GLU A 519 -10.37 15.10 -25.94
C GLU A 519 -10.94 15.21 -24.52
N SER A 520 -11.08 16.43 -24.01
CA SER A 520 -11.74 16.69 -22.72
C SER A 520 -13.22 16.26 -22.70
N TYR A 521 -13.91 16.27 -23.85
CA TYR A 521 -15.28 15.76 -23.96
C TYR A 521 -15.34 14.25 -23.77
N ILE A 522 -14.46 13.51 -24.47
CA ILE A 522 -14.36 12.05 -24.38
C ILE A 522 -13.88 11.60 -23.00
N ALA A 523 -12.93 12.32 -22.39
CA ALA A 523 -12.39 12.01 -21.07
C ALA A 523 -13.46 11.92 -19.97
N GLN A 524 -14.66 12.50 -20.19
CA GLN A 524 -15.76 12.44 -19.24
C GLN A 524 -16.33 11.04 -19.01
N TYR A 525 -16.12 10.09 -19.93
CA TYR A 525 -16.43 8.68 -19.68
C TYR A 525 -15.75 8.18 -18.39
N LEU A 526 -14.50 8.57 -18.15
CA LEU A 526 -13.75 8.18 -16.97
C LEU A 526 -13.99 9.15 -15.80
N ALA A 527 -13.86 10.45 -16.05
CA ALA A 527 -13.91 11.47 -15.01
C ALA A 527 -15.28 11.52 -14.30
N LEU A 528 -16.39 11.49 -15.05
CA LEU A 528 -17.72 11.55 -14.46
C LEU A 528 -18.07 10.26 -13.71
N THR A 529 -17.59 9.12 -14.19
CA THR A 529 -17.75 7.84 -13.49
C THR A 529 -17.06 7.89 -12.12
N LEU A 530 -15.78 8.26 -12.08
CA LEU A 530 -15.03 8.35 -10.82
C LEU A 530 -15.64 9.38 -9.86
N PHE A 531 -16.11 10.51 -10.38
CA PHE A 531 -16.78 11.53 -9.58
C PHE A 531 -18.11 11.03 -8.99
N THR A 532 -18.93 10.37 -9.80
CA THR A 532 -20.24 9.83 -9.36
C THR A 532 -20.04 8.72 -8.33
N VAL A 533 -19.10 7.80 -8.57
CA VAL A 533 -18.74 6.75 -7.61
C VAL A 533 -18.24 7.37 -6.30
N GLY A 534 -17.33 8.34 -6.36
CA GLY A 534 -16.81 9.02 -5.17
C GLY A 534 -17.90 9.70 -4.33
N ILE A 535 -18.88 10.34 -4.97
CA ILE A 535 -20.06 10.89 -4.27
C ILE A 535 -20.87 9.75 -3.65
N ALA A 536 -21.21 8.72 -4.41
CA ALA A 536 -22.04 7.62 -3.94
C ALA A 536 -21.41 6.89 -2.75
N THR A 537 -20.11 6.58 -2.81
CA THR A 537 -19.37 5.92 -1.72
C THR A 537 -19.25 6.80 -0.49
N THR A 538 -19.03 8.11 -0.64
CA THR A 538 -18.95 9.04 0.50
C THR A 538 -20.26 9.12 1.26
N VAL A 539 -21.36 8.97 0.55
CA VAL A 539 -22.71 9.07 1.11
C VAL A 539 -23.24 7.70 1.59
N GLY A 540 -22.54 6.61 1.28
CA GLY A 540 -22.93 5.24 1.65
C GLY A 540 -24.08 4.70 0.80
N SER A 541 -24.17 5.13 -0.45
CA SER A 541 -25.14 4.62 -1.43
C SER A 541 -24.51 3.56 -2.35
N ASP A 542 -25.36 2.86 -3.12
CA ASP A 542 -24.92 1.91 -4.14
C ASP A 542 -24.25 2.68 -5.30
N ASP A 543 -22.94 2.55 -5.38
CA ASP A 543 -22.04 3.22 -6.29
C ASP A 543 -22.11 2.67 -7.72
N LEU A 544 -22.35 1.38 -7.88
CA LEU A 544 -22.53 0.74 -9.18
C LEU A 544 -23.83 1.20 -9.87
N LEU A 545 -24.94 1.19 -9.12
CA LEU A 545 -26.23 1.67 -9.61
C LEU A 545 -26.19 3.19 -9.85
N ALA A 546 -25.47 3.95 -9.02
CA ALA A 546 -25.27 5.37 -9.22
C ALA A 546 -24.50 5.67 -10.51
N ALA A 547 -23.42 4.94 -10.79
CA ALA A 547 -22.65 5.07 -12.02
C ALA A 547 -23.51 4.76 -13.26
N PHE A 548 -24.26 3.65 -13.24
CA PHE A 548 -25.18 3.32 -14.33
C PHE A 548 -26.28 4.38 -14.53
N ALA A 549 -26.91 4.84 -13.44
CA ALA A 549 -27.94 5.87 -13.48
C ALA A 549 -27.40 7.20 -14.04
N ALA A 550 -26.19 7.61 -13.64
CA ALA A 550 -25.54 8.80 -14.19
C ALA A 550 -25.23 8.65 -15.68
N GLY A 551 -24.70 7.50 -16.12
CA GLY A 551 -24.44 7.22 -17.54
C GLY A 551 -25.71 7.33 -18.39
N THR A 552 -26.80 6.69 -17.95
CA THR A 552 -28.11 6.78 -18.64
C THR A 552 -28.72 8.18 -18.63
N ALA A 553 -28.39 9.00 -17.62
CA ALA A 553 -28.84 10.39 -17.55
C ALA A 553 -28.05 11.29 -18.50
N VAL A 554 -26.76 11.02 -18.72
CA VAL A 554 -25.93 11.74 -19.70
C VAL A 554 -26.41 11.49 -21.13
N SER A 555 -26.74 10.23 -21.46
CA SER A 555 -27.25 9.83 -22.79
C SER A 555 -28.75 10.10 -23.00
N TRP A 556 -29.43 10.71 -22.02
CA TRP A 556 -30.89 10.86 -22.01
C TRP A 556 -31.46 11.58 -23.25
N ASP A 557 -30.79 12.62 -23.74
CA ASP A 557 -31.19 13.34 -24.95
C ASP A 557 -30.46 12.90 -26.23
N GLY A 558 -29.47 12.02 -26.09
CA GLY A 558 -28.71 11.41 -27.19
C GLY A 558 -27.60 12.29 -27.76
N ASP A 559 -27.46 13.55 -27.34
CA ASP A 559 -26.43 14.43 -27.90
C ASP A 559 -25.02 13.92 -27.57
N PHE A 560 -24.81 13.40 -26.36
CA PHE A 560 -23.52 12.84 -25.96
C PHE A 560 -23.13 11.63 -26.83
N ASN A 561 -24.10 10.78 -27.17
CA ASN A 561 -23.89 9.62 -28.05
C ASN A 561 -23.49 10.06 -29.46
N VAL A 562 -24.10 11.12 -29.99
CA VAL A 562 -23.76 11.66 -31.32
C VAL A 562 -22.36 12.26 -31.32
N GLN A 563 -21.97 12.99 -30.28
CA GLN A 563 -20.64 13.60 -30.19
C GLN A 563 -19.52 12.59 -29.94
N THR A 564 -19.85 11.40 -29.46
CA THR A 564 -18.89 10.31 -29.20
C THR A 564 -19.03 9.17 -30.21
N GLU A 565 -19.87 9.35 -31.24
CA GLU A 565 -20.08 8.34 -32.27
C GLU A 565 -18.81 8.15 -33.10
N GLY A 566 -18.34 6.91 -33.20
CA GLY A 566 -17.10 6.57 -33.91
C GLY A 566 -15.84 6.66 -33.06
N GLU A 567 -15.92 7.15 -31.82
CA GLU A 567 -14.80 7.16 -30.88
C GLU A 567 -14.60 5.79 -30.26
N ALA A 568 -13.34 5.33 -30.24
CA ALA A 568 -13.00 4.03 -29.69
C ALA A 568 -12.75 4.06 -28.16
N PHE A 569 -12.80 5.22 -27.51
CA PHE A 569 -12.34 5.39 -26.14
C PHE A 569 -13.02 4.46 -25.13
N ALA A 570 -14.35 4.36 -25.14
CA ALA A 570 -15.10 3.45 -24.27
C ALA A 570 -14.66 1.98 -24.48
N SER A 571 -14.59 1.56 -25.75
CA SER A 571 -14.16 0.20 -26.10
C SER A 571 -12.71 -0.12 -25.73
N VAL A 572 -11.81 0.86 -25.81
CA VAL A 572 -10.40 0.73 -25.40
C VAL A 572 -10.29 0.64 -23.89
N MET A 573 -11.03 1.48 -23.16
CA MET A 573 -11.06 1.46 -21.70
C MET A 573 -11.58 0.12 -21.18
N ASP A 574 -12.68 -0.37 -21.75
CA ASP A 574 -13.24 -1.68 -21.42
C ASP A 574 -12.23 -2.80 -21.67
N LEU A 575 -11.53 -2.79 -22.80
CA LEU A 575 -10.51 -3.79 -23.10
C LEU A 575 -9.39 -3.79 -22.05
N VAL A 576 -8.83 -2.62 -21.73
CA VAL A 576 -7.71 -2.48 -20.78
C VAL A 576 -8.14 -2.91 -19.38
N LEU A 577 -9.29 -2.43 -18.91
CA LEU A 577 -9.82 -2.74 -17.58
C LEU A 577 -10.18 -4.23 -17.45
N ASN A 578 -10.80 -4.83 -18.47
CA ASN A 578 -11.12 -6.26 -18.47
C ASN A 578 -9.86 -7.12 -18.42
N CYS A 579 -8.87 -6.83 -19.27
CA CYS A 579 -7.59 -7.53 -19.25
C CYS A 579 -6.95 -7.48 -17.85
N GLY A 580 -6.79 -6.28 -17.28
CA GLY A 580 -6.21 -6.12 -15.94
C GLY A 580 -7.03 -6.82 -14.84
N CYS A 581 -8.35 -6.64 -14.86
CA CYS A 581 -9.27 -7.22 -13.89
C CYS A 581 -9.23 -8.75 -13.90
N PHE A 582 -9.29 -9.39 -15.07
CA PHE A 582 -9.33 -10.84 -15.14
C PHE A 582 -7.97 -11.51 -14.90
N VAL A 583 -6.85 -10.83 -15.19
CA VAL A 583 -5.53 -11.27 -14.71
C VAL A 583 -5.47 -11.19 -13.18
N TYR A 584 -5.97 -10.09 -12.59
CA TYR A 584 -6.05 -9.95 -11.14
C TYR A 584 -6.90 -11.05 -10.49
N ILE A 585 -8.10 -11.29 -11.01
CA ILE A 585 -9.00 -12.35 -10.53
C ILE A 585 -8.33 -13.72 -10.66
N GLY A 586 -7.71 -14.02 -11.81
CA GLY A 586 -7.03 -15.30 -12.03
C GLY A 586 -5.96 -15.58 -10.97
N ALA A 587 -5.18 -14.57 -10.61
CA ALA A 587 -4.17 -14.68 -9.55
C ALA A 587 -4.77 -14.72 -8.13
N TRP A 588 -5.95 -14.13 -7.94
CA TRP A 588 -6.64 -14.09 -6.66
C TRP A 588 -7.41 -15.39 -6.34
N LEU A 589 -7.81 -16.19 -7.34
CA LEU A 589 -8.57 -17.42 -7.14
C LEU A 589 -7.82 -18.46 -6.28
N ARG A 590 -8.48 -18.95 -5.23
CA ARG A 590 -7.94 -19.96 -4.30
C ARG A 590 -8.39 -21.37 -4.71
N PHE A 591 -7.69 -22.00 -5.65
CA PHE A 591 -8.02 -23.36 -6.11
C PHE A 591 -7.99 -24.41 -4.99
N GLY A 592 -7.21 -24.19 -3.93
CA GLY A 592 -7.20 -25.05 -2.75
C GLY A 592 -8.57 -25.14 -2.04
N ALA A 593 -9.44 -24.14 -2.19
CA ALA A 593 -10.79 -24.15 -1.64
C ALA A 593 -11.80 -24.89 -2.52
N PHE A 594 -11.41 -25.39 -3.70
CA PHE A 594 -12.31 -26.12 -4.61
C PHE A 594 -12.39 -27.63 -4.28
N ASP A 595 -11.59 -28.07 -3.30
CA ASP A 595 -11.64 -29.41 -2.73
C ASP A 595 -11.59 -29.29 -1.20
N ASP A 596 -12.75 -29.05 -0.59
CA ASP A 596 -12.91 -28.95 0.86
C ASP A 596 -13.91 -30.02 1.34
N PRO A 597 -13.41 -31.16 1.83
CA PRO A 597 -14.24 -32.24 2.34
C PRO A 597 -15.14 -31.84 3.52
N LEU A 598 -14.76 -30.84 4.32
CA LEU A 598 -15.54 -30.41 5.49
C LEU A 598 -16.87 -29.78 5.10
N LEU A 599 -16.90 -29.11 3.95
CA LEU A 599 -18.10 -28.49 3.38
C LEU A 599 -18.79 -29.40 2.35
N GLY A 600 -18.28 -30.62 2.15
CA GLY A 600 -18.71 -31.52 1.09
C GLY A 600 -18.44 -30.98 -0.31
N VAL A 601 -17.48 -30.06 -0.45
CA VAL A 601 -17.07 -29.46 -1.72
C VAL A 601 -16.08 -30.40 -2.40
N THR A 602 -16.43 -30.87 -3.58
CA THR A 602 -15.57 -31.70 -4.42
C THR A 602 -15.60 -31.16 -5.85
N PRO A 603 -14.51 -31.28 -6.62
CA PRO A 603 -14.47 -30.81 -8.01
C PRO A 603 -15.61 -31.37 -8.87
N GLY A 604 -15.99 -32.64 -8.68
CA GLY A 604 -17.09 -33.26 -9.41
C GLY A 604 -18.45 -32.59 -9.14
N ARG A 605 -18.74 -32.25 -7.87
CA ARG A 605 -19.97 -31.53 -7.51
C ARG A 605 -19.97 -30.10 -8.06
N LEU A 606 -18.81 -29.45 -8.13
CA LEU A 606 -18.67 -28.11 -8.73
C LEU A 606 -18.93 -28.13 -10.25
N VAL A 607 -18.45 -29.16 -10.96
CA VAL A 607 -18.75 -29.35 -12.39
C VAL A 607 -20.24 -29.59 -12.63
N ILE A 608 -20.88 -30.40 -11.78
CA ILE A 608 -22.33 -30.61 -11.84
C ILE A 608 -23.07 -29.29 -11.55
N LEU A 609 -22.65 -28.55 -10.52
CA LEU A 609 -23.21 -27.24 -10.20
C LEU A 609 -23.11 -26.29 -11.41
N LEU A 610 -21.94 -26.20 -12.05
CA LEU A 610 -21.75 -25.38 -13.25
C LEU A 610 -22.72 -25.79 -14.36
N ALA A 611 -22.81 -27.07 -14.69
CA ALA A 611 -23.72 -27.57 -15.73
C ALA A 611 -25.19 -27.25 -15.41
N VAL A 612 -25.59 -27.44 -14.15
CA VAL A 612 -26.96 -27.17 -13.71
C VAL A 612 -27.25 -25.67 -13.70
N VAL A 613 -26.31 -24.82 -13.27
CA VAL A 613 -26.46 -23.35 -13.29
C VAL A 613 -26.58 -22.84 -14.72
N LEU A 614 -25.82 -23.38 -15.68
CA LEU A 614 -25.91 -23.00 -17.09
C LEU A 614 -27.28 -23.30 -17.70
N VAL A 615 -27.96 -24.38 -17.24
CA VAL A 615 -29.25 -24.80 -17.79
C VAL A 615 -30.43 -24.23 -16.99
N LEU A 616 -30.43 -24.38 -15.66
CA LEU A 616 -31.62 -24.12 -14.84
C LEU A 616 -31.73 -22.70 -14.31
N ARG A 617 -30.62 -21.94 -14.22
CA ARG A 617 -30.65 -20.61 -13.59
C ARG A 617 -31.57 -19.64 -14.32
N ARG A 618 -31.61 -19.70 -15.66
CA ARG A 618 -32.21 -18.65 -16.48
C ARG A 618 -33.11 -19.14 -17.62
N ILE A 619 -32.78 -20.25 -18.27
CA ILE A 619 -33.58 -20.79 -19.39
C ILE A 619 -35.04 -21.06 -18.98
N PRO A 620 -35.34 -21.75 -17.86
CA PRO A 620 -36.72 -22.07 -17.50
C PRO A 620 -37.53 -20.82 -17.16
N SER A 621 -36.95 -19.88 -16.42
CA SER A 621 -37.65 -18.65 -16.02
C SER A 621 -37.97 -17.78 -17.23
N LEU A 622 -37.04 -17.63 -18.19
CA LEU A 622 -37.30 -16.86 -19.41
C LEU A 622 -38.29 -17.56 -20.35
N LEU A 623 -38.25 -18.89 -20.49
CA LEU A 623 -39.26 -19.61 -21.27
C LEU A 623 -40.68 -19.51 -20.68
N VAL A 624 -40.81 -19.29 -19.37
CA VAL A 624 -42.10 -19.02 -18.73
C VAL A 624 -42.50 -17.55 -18.91
N LEU A 625 -41.54 -16.63 -18.80
CA LEU A 625 -41.81 -15.19 -18.71
C LEU A 625 -41.81 -14.45 -20.07
N TYR A 626 -41.27 -15.04 -21.15
CA TYR A 626 -41.02 -14.31 -22.41
C TYR A 626 -42.25 -13.64 -23.01
N ARG A 627 -43.45 -14.20 -22.81
CA ARG A 627 -44.71 -13.63 -23.31
C ARG A 627 -45.04 -12.27 -22.70
N TRP A 628 -44.41 -11.91 -21.57
CA TRP A 628 -44.55 -10.62 -20.91
C TRP A 628 -43.41 -9.65 -21.21
N ILE A 629 -42.43 -10.06 -22.01
CA ILE A 629 -41.28 -9.27 -22.43
C ILE A 629 -41.52 -8.84 -23.90
N PRO A 630 -41.91 -7.59 -24.16
CA PRO A 630 -42.25 -7.13 -25.52
C PRO A 630 -41.14 -7.30 -26.56
N GLU A 631 -39.88 -7.32 -26.12
CA GLU A 631 -38.69 -7.39 -26.96
C GLU A 631 -38.36 -8.82 -27.44
N ILE A 632 -38.98 -9.84 -26.86
CA ILE A 632 -38.76 -11.26 -27.23
C ILE A 632 -39.99 -11.75 -27.99
N GLU A 633 -39.82 -11.97 -29.29
CA GLU A 633 -40.93 -12.32 -30.19
C GLU A 633 -41.18 -13.82 -30.25
N SER A 634 -40.15 -14.65 -30.03
CA SER A 634 -40.23 -16.10 -30.19
C SER A 634 -39.63 -16.89 -29.03
N TRP A 635 -40.07 -18.14 -28.88
CA TRP A 635 -39.49 -19.08 -27.91
C TRP A 635 -38.00 -19.37 -28.20
N ARG A 636 -37.57 -19.24 -29.47
CA ARG A 636 -36.16 -19.41 -29.86
C ARG A 636 -35.31 -18.26 -29.35
N GLU A 637 -35.83 -17.03 -29.43
CA GLU A 637 -35.20 -15.86 -28.83
C GLU A 637 -35.21 -15.95 -27.30
N ALA A 638 -36.31 -16.42 -26.70
CA ALA A 638 -36.37 -16.67 -25.26
C ALA A 638 -35.32 -17.70 -24.80
N LEU A 639 -35.12 -18.77 -25.58
CA LEU A 639 -34.08 -19.76 -25.32
C LEU A 639 -32.67 -19.17 -25.49
N PHE A 640 -32.46 -18.36 -26.52
CA PHE A 640 -31.19 -17.66 -26.76
C PHE A 640 -30.85 -16.69 -25.62
N VAL A 641 -31.79 -15.83 -25.25
CA VAL A 641 -31.67 -14.89 -24.13
C VAL A 641 -31.56 -15.64 -22.80
N GLY A 642 -32.25 -16.77 -22.65
CA GLY A 642 -32.17 -17.67 -21.50
C GLY A 642 -30.82 -18.34 -21.32
N HIS A 643 -30.18 -18.73 -22.43
CA HIS A 643 -28.83 -19.26 -22.42
C HIS A 643 -27.79 -18.16 -22.22
N PHE A 644 -28.06 -16.97 -22.76
CA PHE A 644 -27.26 -15.78 -22.51
C PHE A 644 -27.26 -15.45 -21.01
N GLY A 645 -26.16 -14.91 -20.49
CA GLY A 645 -26.05 -14.49 -19.09
C GLY A 645 -24.94 -15.22 -18.35
N PRO A 646 -23.65 -15.05 -18.70
CA PRO A 646 -22.55 -15.58 -17.91
C PRO A 646 -22.64 -15.08 -16.46
N VAL A 647 -22.22 -15.92 -15.51
CA VAL A 647 -22.13 -15.55 -14.09
C VAL A 647 -21.02 -14.52 -13.91
N ARG A 648 -21.31 -13.40 -13.23
CA ARG A 648 -20.34 -12.35 -12.88
C ARG A 648 -19.80 -12.53 -11.45
N PHE A 649 -18.69 -11.87 -11.15
CA PHE A 649 -18.37 -11.41 -9.80
C PHE A 649 -19.07 -10.09 -9.50
N THR A 650 -20.08 -10.09 -8.65
CA THR A 650 -20.72 -8.85 -8.18
C THR A 650 -20.07 -8.41 -6.88
N ILE A 651 -19.59 -7.17 -6.83
CA ILE A 651 -19.26 -6.53 -5.56
C ILE A 651 -20.56 -6.01 -5.00
N LEU A 652 -20.88 -6.43 -3.79
CA LEU A 652 -22.06 -5.95 -3.10
C LEU A 652 -21.61 -4.79 -2.21
N PRO A 653 -22.38 -3.68 -2.16
CA PRO A 653 -21.99 -2.51 -1.37
C PRO A 653 -21.77 -2.92 0.08
N SER A 654 -20.69 -2.39 0.65
CA SER A 654 -20.17 -2.67 1.99
C SER A 654 -21.08 -2.18 3.10
#